data_AF-A0A2G5V8D2-F1
#
_entry.id   AF-A0A2G5V8D2-F1
#
_cell.length_a   1.000
_cell.length_b   1.000
_cell.length_c   1.000
_cell.angle_alpha   90.00
_cell.angle_beta   90.00
_cell.angle_gamma   90.00
#
_symmetry.space_group_name_H-M   'P 1'
#
loop_
_entity.id
_entity.type
_entity.pdbx_description
1 polymer ?
#
loop_
_entity_poly.entity_id
_entity_poly.type
_entity_poly.pdbx_seq_one_letter_code
_entity_poly.pdbx_strand_id
1 'polypeptide(L)'
;MWVLKSLLLLLLIHGIKSTKDSQFALDEYYQEASGIYEKANKIHLENELATGKIGALDVSERILNKKIDASLLEEYLEMKISGGLKEQNEMLELFEKAKESETSEQLKDDVVNGFSLMDGFSDLEKKISEFNIDGVEDYFKRLERRLYSEPFISEIVSQLERLRLTYSIILDYVQEYQDVTLSDTVKSILWKNIDFLRKISKASHDIPDALKQQGFNDDSQGFDSFERTRDVTEKLNAMMNEVKNMEGIDSKLLKVEKEMEALEELKEGNVVNEIKNRFQNLTKSSDFLTNFRTTTIFHGEYGGIQSISPLLQKIKLFSSKMRSFEFRTSISSKKWSTFENHFQHTNIQSGSLTEKFSNFRDCVRNFDFQMSFPVEFLADFDERLTQFRLVDSDIQNYTKRFEELAETTNNFLTLTERKYPDEAHVDIDFLPLFREFIDEQAWLLDVHFLEKSLRQIDYKIEELNLDNARKVFEGILEKMDNPKQFLECYSNLQTTASDIKELLVLPGKVWNFDPKVLESTVEVVGMFKEAYKMIEEIKEWKVATNPEIENFPLDGEDVKTVSDGINVLETIRNVQNGLEMMKTLDVENLEINDSWDLLVSSLSQFFEILSSQKIWNLSNVSFPTNLPIDTIKTFIEDEYQENQRNDILNFLKGIQILQTDFHEYPNKLEKMNEAIEKMKEWEGEKMNTVKTMVDCSEALSAVRPLRNWFLKESNYLAVKRPPGDKLTLLPQRFGELIRKLWNPRALRTHVSPHEMLQAVVVCSNKKFQFIKQNDAYDFMLFLLTTLHTALNGSEKRESIISKTFRGRMREYSRKVIPAEDTEEEKYRKMHLPDYQEKVSEKPFLFLTLDLPAAPLYRDVQLQNIIPQVPLSTLLEKFDGKNGERIQDI
;
A
#
# COMPACT_ATOMS: atom_id res chain seq x y z
N MET A 1 40.78 30.76 71.60
CA MET A 1 40.60 29.40 71.02
C MET A 1 40.25 29.37 69.52
N TRP A 2 40.10 30.53 68.83
CA TRP A 2 39.94 30.58 67.37
C TRP A 2 41.23 30.95 66.59
N VAL A 3 42.18 31.63 67.24
CA VAL A 3 43.47 31.99 66.61
C VAL A 3 44.41 30.78 66.44
N LEU A 4 44.34 29.78 67.34
CA LEU A 4 45.15 28.55 67.22
C LEU A 4 44.67 27.59 66.12
N LYS A 5 43.41 27.66 65.68
CA LYS A 5 42.90 26.82 64.59
C LYS A 5 43.24 27.38 63.21
N SER A 6 43.49 28.69 63.09
CA SER A 6 43.84 29.32 61.82
C SER A 6 45.32 29.16 61.45
N LEU A 7 46.22 29.08 62.45
CA LEU A 7 47.65 28.82 62.24
C LEU A 7 47.96 27.37 61.83
N LEU A 8 47.14 26.39 62.25
CA LEU A 8 47.27 25.00 61.81
C LEU A 8 46.82 24.78 60.36
N LEU A 9 45.91 25.62 59.83
CA LEU A 9 45.46 25.53 58.44
C LEU A 9 46.48 26.12 57.45
N LEU A 10 47.22 27.17 57.87
CA LEU A 10 48.28 27.76 57.06
C LEU A 10 49.57 26.91 57.02
N LEU A 11 49.84 26.13 58.08
CA LEU A 11 50.96 25.18 58.10
C LEU A 11 50.67 23.90 57.29
N LEU A 12 49.41 23.52 57.09
CA LEU A 12 49.03 22.40 56.23
C LEU A 12 49.07 22.73 54.72
N ILE A 13 49.02 24.01 54.34
CA ILE A 13 49.10 24.44 52.93
C ILE A 13 50.55 24.62 52.46
N HIS A 14 51.52 24.74 53.38
CA HIS A 14 52.94 24.83 53.02
C HIS A 14 53.63 23.47 52.83
N GLY A 15 52.92 22.35 53.03
CA GLY A 15 53.47 20.99 52.96
C GLY A 15 53.09 20.16 51.72
N ILE A 16 52.25 20.68 50.81
CA ILE A 16 51.80 19.93 49.62
C ILE A 16 52.06 20.80 48.39
N LYS A 17 53.33 20.93 47.99
CA LYS A 17 53.72 21.84 46.89
C LYS A 17 54.67 21.20 45.88
N SER A 18 54.49 19.92 45.55
CA SER A 18 55.39 19.27 44.58
C SER A 18 54.73 18.39 43.52
N THR A 19 53.47 17.97 43.67
CA THR A 19 52.84 17.03 42.71
C THR A 19 51.53 17.52 42.09
N LYS A 20 50.79 18.44 42.74
CA LYS A 20 49.51 18.97 42.22
C LYS A 20 49.64 20.09 41.18
N ASP A 21 50.75 20.84 41.18
CA ASP A 21 50.95 21.99 40.27
C ASP A 21 51.20 21.56 38.81
N SER A 22 51.69 20.33 38.58
CA SER A 22 52.07 19.85 37.26
C SER A 22 50.93 19.24 36.45
N GLN A 23 50.03 18.50 37.10
CA GLN A 23 48.80 17.97 36.49
C GLN A 23 47.87 19.12 36.08
N PHE A 24 47.77 20.16 36.92
CA PHE A 24 47.02 21.38 36.63
C PHE A 24 47.56 22.12 35.40
N ALA A 25 48.89 22.14 35.19
CA ALA A 25 49.51 22.78 34.04
C ALA A 25 49.32 22.03 32.71
N LEU A 26 49.22 20.69 32.71
CA LEU A 26 48.89 19.90 31.52
C LEU A 26 47.44 20.10 31.11
N ASP A 27 46.54 20.01 32.09
CA ASP A 27 45.12 20.19 31.86
C ASP A 27 44.83 21.61 31.34
N GLU A 28 45.45 22.64 31.93
CA GLU A 28 45.31 24.03 31.47
C GLU A 28 45.83 24.23 30.04
N TYR A 29 47.02 23.69 29.73
CA TYR A 29 47.59 23.77 28.38
C TYR A 29 46.77 23.01 27.34
N TYR A 30 46.30 21.80 27.67
CA TYR A 30 45.43 21.01 26.81
C TYR A 30 44.12 21.75 26.53
N GLN A 31 43.49 22.36 27.54
CA GLN A 31 42.27 23.14 27.36
C GLN A 31 42.52 24.38 26.48
N GLU A 32 43.64 25.09 26.68
CA GLU A 32 44.02 26.23 25.84
C GLU A 32 44.24 25.80 24.39
N ALA A 33 45.08 24.79 24.15
CA ALA A 33 45.39 24.28 22.81
C ALA A 33 44.14 23.74 22.10
N SER A 34 43.29 23.00 22.83
CA SER A 34 42.01 22.47 22.32
C SER A 34 41.04 23.59 21.94
N GLY A 35 40.93 24.64 22.76
CA GLY A 35 40.10 25.82 22.45
C GLY A 35 40.59 26.58 21.21
N ILE A 36 41.91 26.73 21.06
CA ILE A 36 42.52 27.37 19.88
C ILE A 36 42.27 26.52 18.62
N TYR A 37 42.46 25.20 18.71
CA TYR A 37 42.18 24.28 17.62
C TYR A 37 40.74 24.31 17.18
N GLU A 38 39.77 24.22 18.10
CA GLU A 38 38.35 24.28 17.73
C GLU A 38 38.02 25.55 16.94
N LYS A 39 38.60 26.68 17.35
CA LYS A 39 38.41 27.97 16.68
C LYS A 39 39.09 27.99 15.31
N ALA A 40 40.35 27.55 15.23
CA ALA A 40 41.11 27.48 13.99
C ALA A 40 40.45 26.54 12.96
N ASN A 41 40.01 25.36 13.40
CA ASN A 41 39.32 24.38 12.56
C ASN A 41 38.01 24.94 12.01
N LYS A 42 37.20 25.62 12.84
CA LYS A 42 35.95 26.27 12.38
C LYS A 42 36.21 27.34 11.31
N ILE A 43 37.23 28.17 11.49
CA ILE A 43 37.60 29.21 10.52
C ILE A 43 38.16 28.59 9.24
N HIS A 44 38.96 27.52 9.36
CA HIS A 44 39.48 26.77 8.22
C HIS A 44 38.35 26.18 7.37
N LEU A 45 37.40 25.47 8.00
CA LEU A 45 36.24 24.89 7.31
C LEU A 45 35.37 25.96 6.63
N GLU A 46 35.23 27.14 7.25
CA GLU A 46 34.56 28.29 6.64
C GLU A 46 35.33 28.83 5.42
N ASN A 47 36.66 28.93 5.52
CA ASN A 47 37.53 29.38 4.44
C ASN A 47 37.53 28.42 3.23
N GLU A 48 37.57 27.10 3.46
CA GLU A 48 37.51 26.11 2.37
C GLU A 48 36.20 26.22 1.56
N LEU A 49 35.09 26.50 2.23
CA LEU A 49 33.79 26.70 1.60
C LEU A 49 33.68 28.06 0.91
N ALA A 50 34.26 29.11 1.49
CA ALA A 50 34.29 30.47 0.91
C ALA A 50 35.16 30.54 -0.36
N THR A 51 36.30 29.86 -0.36
CA THR A 51 37.26 29.81 -1.48
C THR A 51 36.87 28.81 -2.57
N GLY A 52 35.85 27.97 -2.32
CA GLY A 52 35.39 26.96 -3.26
C GLY A 52 36.30 25.73 -3.37
N LYS A 53 37.24 25.53 -2.43
CA LYS A 53 38.01 24.28 -2.30
C LYS A 53 37.10 23.10 -2.01
N ILE A 54 36.02 23.35 -1.28
CA ILE A 54 34.94 22.39 -0.98
C ILE A 54 33.62 23.03 -1.39
N GLY A 55 32.77 22.29 -2.11
CA GLY A 55 31.43 22.72 -2.47
C GLY A 55 30.41 22.49 -1.36
N ALA A 56 29.29 23.20 -1.42
CA ALA A 56 28.17 23.00 -0.50
C ALA A 56 27.58 21.57 -0.55
N LEU A 57 27.69 20.90 -1.71
CA LEU A 57 27.29 19.51 -1.86
C LEU A 57 28.23 18.56 -1.10
N ASP A 58 29.55 18.77 -1.17
CA ASP A 58 30.54 17.97 -0.44
C ASP A 58 30.34 18.08 1.09
N VAL A 59 30.01 19.29 1.59
CA VAL A 59 29.64 19.50 3.00
C VAL A 59 28.38 18.68 3.36
N SER A 60 27.41 18.62 2.45
CA SER A 60 26.18 17.85 2.64
C SER A 60 26.46 16.35 2.70
N GLU A 61 27.33 15.83 1.82
CA GLU A 61 27.73 14.43 1.80
C GLU A 61 28.46 14.02 3.08
N ARG A 62 29.34 14.89 3.61
CA ARG A 62 30.03 14.68 4.90
C ARG A 62 29.05 14.61 6.07
N ILE A 63 28.12 15.57 6.16
CA ILE A 63 27.14 15.63 7.27
C ILE A 63 26.16 14.44 7.24
N LEU A 64 25.74 14.04 6.05
CA LEU A 64 24.79 12.93 5.86
C LEU A 64 25.49 11.57 5.79
N ASN A 65 26.82 11.55 5.78
CA ASN A 65 27.64 10.36 5.60
C ASN A 65 27.18 9.51 4.40
N LYS A 66 26.87 10.17 3.28
CA LYS A 66 26.31 9.54 2.08
C LYS A 66 26.64 10.36 0.84
N LYS A 67 27.14 9.69 -0.20
CA LYS A 67 27.35 10.29 -1.52
C LYS A 67 26.02 10.61 -2.20
N ILE A 68 25.90 11.79 -2.78
CA ILE A 68 24.71 12.31 -3.46
C ILE A 68 24.97 12.32 -4.96
N ASP A 69 24.59 11.24 -5.64
CA ASP A 69 24.68 11.15 -7.09
C ASP A 69 23.35 11.58 -7.74
N ALA A 70 23.29 12.83 -8.21
CA ALA A 70 22.10 13.39 -8.84
C ALA A 70 21.81 12.80 -10.23
N SER A 71 22.79 12.16 -10.88
CA SER A 71 22.63 11.59 -12.23
C SER A 71 21.57 10.49 -12.27
N LEU A 72 21.35 9.81 -11.15
CA LEU A 72 20.31 8.78 -10.97
C LEU A 72 18.88 9.34 -11.10
N LEU A 73 18.70 10.66 -11.01
CA LEU A 73 17.39 11.31 -11.07
C LEU A 73 17.14 12.08 -12.39
N GLU A 74 18.18 12.26 -13.22
CA GLU A 74 18.10 13.09 -14.43
C GLU A 74 17.07 12.58 -15.44
N GLU A 75 16.94 11.25 -15.59
CA GLU A 75 15.98 10.64 -16.53
C GLU A 75 14.52 11.02 -16.24
N TYR A 76 14.21 11.39 -15.00
CA TYR A 76 12.85 11.75 -14.57
C TYR A 76 12.51 13.21 -14.81
N LEU A 77 13.50 14.09 -15.02
CA LEU A 77 13.30 15.54 -15.17
C LEU A 77 12.50 15.87 -16.43
N GLU A 78 12.77 15.18 -17.53
CA GLU A 78 12.11 15.39 -18.82
C GLU A 78 10.68 14.83 -18.88
N MET A 79 10.26 14.04 -17.88
CA MET A 79 8.91 13.44 -17.86
C MET A 79 7.83 14.49 -17.58
N LYS A 80 6.83 14.60 -18.45
CA LYS A 80 5.67 15.47 -18.19
C LYS A 80 4.71 14.78 -17.22
N ILE A 81 4.47 15.40 -16.06
CA ILE A 81 3.60 14.86 -15.00
C ILE A 81 2.28 15.61 -14.82
N SER A 82 2.13 16.81 -15.41
CA SER A 82 0.95 17.68 -15.22
C SER A 82 -0.34 17.14 -15.84
N GLY A 83 -0.26 16.13 -16.70
CA GLY A 83 -1.41 15.48 -17.34
C GLY A 83 -1.38 13.96 -17.19
N GLY A 84 -0.66 13.41 -16.21
CA GLY A 84 -0.43 11.97 -16.08
C GLY A 84 0.71 11.47 -16.98
N LEU A 85 1.18 10.25 -16.71
CA LEU A 85 2.14 9.57 -17.59
C LEU A 85 1.39 8.93 -18.77
N LYS A 86 2.07 8.80 -19.91
CA LYS A 86 1.47 8.27 -21.15
C LYS A 86 0.81 6.90 -20.90
N GLU A 87 1.56 5.98 -20.32
CA GLU A 87 1.15 4.59 -20.09
C GLU A 87 0.00 4.52 -19.06
N GLN A 88 -0.02 5.44 -18.09
CA GLN A 88 -1.12 5.56 -17.13
C GLN A 88 -2.40 6.04 -17.82
N ASN A 89 -2.30 7.05 -18.68
CA ASN A 89 -3.47 7.60 -19.36
C ASN A 89 -4.08 6.56 -20.30
N GLU A 90 -3.26 5.83 -21.06
CA GLU A 90 -3.72 4.72 -21.89
C GLU A 90 -4.45 3.66 -21.08
N MET A 91 -3.93 3.28 -19.90
CA MET A 91 -4.60 2.30 -19.02
C MET A 91 -5.91 2.85 -18.44
N LEU A 92 -5.97 4.14 -18.10
CA LEU A 92 -7.19 4.78 -17.58
C LEU A 92 -8.26 4.91 -18.66
N GLU A 93 -7.88 5.27 -19.89
CA GLU A 93 -8.80 5.32 -21.04
C GLU A 93 -9.41 3.94 -21.32
N LEU A 94 -8.60 2.88 -21.29
CA LEU A 94 -9.09 1.50 -21.43
C LEU A 94 -10.01 1.10 -20.26
N PHE A 95 -9.66 1.47 -19.03
CA PHE A 95 -10.48 1.19 -17.85
C PHE A 95 -11.82 1.92 -17.90
N GLU A 96 -11.84 3.18 -18.35
CA GLU A 96 -13.07 3.95 -18.54
C GLU A 96 -13.94 3.34 -19.64
N LYS A 97 -13.34 3.00 -20.79
CA LYS A 97 -14.03 2.31 -21.90
C LYS A 97 -14.66 1.00 -21.44
N ALA A 98 -13.93 0.19 -20.67
CA ALA A 98 -14.43 -1.07 -20.12
C ALA A 98 -15.59 -0.86 -19.14
N LYS A 99 -15.55 0.21 -18.35
CA LYS A 99 -16.62 0.56 -17.41
C LYS A 99 -17.87 1.07 -18.12
N GLU A 100 -17.71 1.81 -19.22
CA GLU A 100 -18.82 2.26 -20.05
C GLU A 100 -19.49 1.11 -20.82
N SER A 101 -18.72 0.07 -21.15
CA SER A 101 -19.23 -1.14 -21.83
C SER A 101 -19.63 -2.28 -20.88
N GLU A 102 -19.49 -2.09 -19.56
CA GLU A 102 -19.81 -3.11 -18.55
C GLU A 102 -21.27 -3.57 -18.67
N THR A 103 -21.47 -4.88 -18.88
CA THR A 103 -22.80 -5.46 -18.98
C THR A 103 -23.29 -5.96 -17.61
N SER A 104 -24.61 -5.90 -17.41
CA SER A 104 -25.22 -6.36 -16.15
C SER A 104 -25.18 -7.88 -16.02
N GLU A 105 -25.11 -8.39 -14.79
CA GLU A 105 -25.19 -9.84 -14.52
C GLU A 105 -26.45 -10.47 -15.12
N GLN A 106 -27.59 -9.78 -15.06
CA GLN A 106 -28.81 -10.24 -15.73
C GLN A 106 -28.64 -10.42 -17.25
N LEU A 107 -27.93 -9.51 -17.91
CA LEU A 107 -27.67 -9.62 -19.35
C LEU A 107 -26.74 -10.80 -19.64
N LYS A 108 -25.70 -11.00 -18.81
CA LYS A 108 -24.79 -12.14 -18.92
C LYS A 108 -25.54 -13.46 -18.74
N ASP A 109 -26.43 -13.54 -17.74
CA ASP A 109 -27.30 -14.70 -17.52
C ASP A 109 -28.23 -14.95 -18.70
N ASP A 110 -28.85 -13.91 -19.27
CA ASP A 110 -29.71 -14.03 -20.45
C ASP A 110 -28.93 -14.63 -21.64
N VAL A 111 -27.67 -14.22 -21.84
CA VAL A 111 -26.81 -14.76 -22.90
C VAL A 111 -26.47 -16.23 -22.63
N VAL A 112 -26.04 -16.57 -21.40
CA VAL A 112 -25.72 -17.97 -21.02
C VAL A 112 -26.95 -18.87 -21.18
N ASN A 113 -28.13 -18.40 -20.77
CA ASN A 113 -29.39 -19.12 -20.93
C ASN A 113 -29.72 -19.36 -22.40
N GLY A 114 -29.44 -18.40 -23.29
CA GLY A 114 -29.61 -18.57 -24.74
C GLY A 114 -28.74 -19.70 -25.30
N PHE A 115 -27.46 -19.76 -24.93
CA PHE A 115 -26.60 -20.88 -25.31
C PHE A 115 -27.05 -22.21 -24.68
N SER A 116 -27.45 -22.20 -23.40
CA SER A 116 -27.90 -23.42 -22.71
C SER A 116 -29.18 -24.01 -23.32
N LEU A 117 -30.06 -23.14 -23.81
CA LEU A 117 -31.26 -23.53 -24.53
C LEU A 117 -30.87 -24.23 -25.84
N MET A 118 -29.94 -23.65 -26.61
CA MET A 118 -29.47 -24.24 -27.87
C MET A 118 -28.73 -25.56 -27.68
N ASP A 119 -27.90 -25.68 -26.63
CA ASP A 119 -27.24 -26.93 -26.25
C ASP A 119 -28.26 -28.08 -26.06
N GLY A 120 -29.43 -27.78 -25.48
CA GLY A 120 -30.52 -28.73 -25.25
C GLY A 120 -31.19 -29.28 -26.51
N PHE A 121 -31.04 -28.61 -27.66
CA PHE A 121 -31.62 -29.02 -28.95
C PHE A 121 -30.58 -29.58 -29.94
N SER A 122 -29.34 -29.78 -29.52
CA SER A 122 -28.25 -30.30 -30.35
C SER A 122 -28.58 -31.64 -31.05
N ASP A 123 -29.28 -32.56 -30.39
CA ASP A 123 -29.69 -33.84 -30.97
C ASP A 123 -30.76 -33.70 -32.08
N LEU A 124 -31.46 -32.56 -32.14
CA LEU A 124 -32.57 -32.35 -33.06
C LEU A 124 -32.09 -32.15 -34.51
N GLU A 125 -30.90 -31.60 -34.72
CA GLU A 125 -30.30 -31.41 -36.04
C GLU A 125 -30.21 -32.71 -36.82
N LYS A 126 -29.70 -33.76 -36.17
CA LYS A 126 -29.59 -35.10 -36.77
C LYS A 126 -30.96 -35.67 -37.12
N LYS A 127 -31.94 -35.51 -36.21
CA LYS A 127 -33.30 -36.00 -36.42
C LYS A 127 -34.01 -35.31 -37.58
N ILE A 128 -33.81 -34.00 -37.75
CA ILE A 128 -34.33 -33.25 -38.90
C ILE A 128 -33.63 -33.71 -40.19
N SER A 129 -32.33 -33.97 -40.14
CA SER A 129 -31.57 -34.43 -41.31
C SER A 129 -31.98 -35.82 -41.80
N GLU A 130 -32.43 -36.69 -40.89
CA GLU A 130 -32.95 -38.03 -41.19
C GLU A 130 -34.46 -38.04 -41.48
N PHE A 131 -35.14 -36.89 -41.36
CA PHE A 131 -36.58 -36.78 -41.55
C PHE A 131 -36.97 -36.94 -43.03
N ASN A 132 -37.96 -37.79 -43.29
CA ASN A 132 -38.66 -37.86 -44.57
C ASN A 132 -40.14 -38.19 -44.34
N ILE A 133 -40.97 -37.84 -45.32
CA ILE A 133 -42.41 -38.14 -45.30
C ILE A 133 -42.78 -39.32 -46.21
N ASP A 134 -41.80 -39.94 -46.87
CA ASP A 134 -42.02 -41.01 -47.85
C ASP A 134 -42.77 -42.19 -47.23
N GLY A 135 -42.42 -42.56 -45.99
CA GLY A 135 -43.09 -43.63 -45.25
C GLY A 135 -44.54 -43.30 -44.86
N VAL A 136 -44.86 -42.02 -44.64
CA VAL A 136 -46.22 -41.55 -44.35
C VAL A 136 -47.06 -41.56 -45.63
N GLU A 137 -46.50 -41.11 -46.75
CA GLU A 137 -47.20 -41.10 -48.03
C GLU A 137 -47.46 -42.52 -48.56
N ASP A 138 -46.50 -43.44 -48.39
CA ASP A 138 -46.68 -44.85 -48.71
C ASP A 138 -47.78 -45.51 -47.86
N TYR A 139 -47.88 -45.14 -46.58
CA TYR A 139 -48.96 -45.57 -45.70
C TYR A 139 -50.32 -45.03 -46.16
N PHE A 140 -50.43 -43.76 -46.49
CA PHE A 140 -51.66 -43.15 -47.01
C PHE A 140 -52.14 -43.83 -48.29
N LYS A 141 -51.24 -44.11 -49.24
CA LYS A 141 -51.57 -44.85 -50.47
C LYS A 141 -52.11 -46.25 -50.19
N ARG A 142 -51.67 -46.93 -49.12
CA ARG A 142 -52.23 -48.24 -48.73
C ARG A 142 -53.62 -48.12 -48.13
N LEU A 143 -53.86 -47.12 -47.30
CA LEU A 143 -55.19 -46.83 -46.75
C LEU A 143 -56.20 -46.50 -47.86
N GLU A 144 -55.81 -45.69 -48.84
CA GLU A 144 -56.66 -45.32 -49.96
C GLU A 144 -57.11 -46.52 -50.81
N ARG A 145 -56.30 -47.58 -50.90
CA ARG A 145 -56.69 -48.81 -51.60
C ARG A 145 -57.87 -49.52 -50.94
N ARG A 146 -58.10 -49.30 -49.63
CA ARG A 146 -59.17 -49.95 -48.85
C ARG A 146 -60.55 -49.30 -49.08
N LEU A 147 -60.59 -48.01 -49.44
CA LEU A 147 -61.83 -47.18 -49.58
C LEU A 147 -62.79 -47.58 -50.73
N TYR A 148 -62.38 -48.43 -51.67
CA TYR A 148 -63.07 -48.56 -52.97
C TYR A 148 -63.88 -49.85 -53.16
N SER A 149 -64.22 -50.57 -52.11
CA SER A 149 -64.52 -51.99 -52.26
C SER A 149 -65.87 -52.46 -51.69
N GLU A 150 -66.94 -51.67 -51.76
CA GLU A 150 -68.31 -52.18 -51.48
C GLU A 150 -68.64 -53.53 -52.17
N PRO A 151 -68.23 -53.76 -53.44
CA PRO A 151 -68.35 -55.09 -54.06
C PRO A 151 -67.53 -56.18 -53.38
N PHE A 152 -66.35 -55.85 -52.84
CA PHE A 152 -65.50 -56.77 -52.08
C PHE A 152 -66.05 -57.03 -50.69
N ILE A 153 -66.47 -56.00 -49.94
CA ILE A 153 -67.10 -56.15 -48.62
C ILE A 153 -68.32 -57.04 -48.77
N SER A 154 -69.16 -56.80 -49.78
CA SER A 154 -70.32 -57.65 -50.08
C SER A 154 -69.94 -59.10 -50.41
N GLU A 155 -68.86 -59.32 -51.17
CA GLU A 155 -68.36 -60.67 -51.46
C GLU A 155 -67.85 -61.37 -50.19
N ILE A 156 -67.02 -60.71 -49.39
CA ILE A 156 -66.48 -61.26 -48.13
C ILE A 156 -67.61 -61.56 -47.14
N VAL A 157 -68.57 -60.64 -46.97
CA VAL A 157 -69.73 -60.85 -46.10
C VAL A 157 -70.54 -62.06 -46.55
N SER A 158 -70.78 -62.22 -47.85
CA SER A 158 -71.44 -63.41 -48.41
C SER A 158 -70.66 -64.70 -48.10
N GLN A 159 -69.32 -64.67 -48.17
CA GLN A 159 -68.50 -65.83 -47.80
C GLN A 159 -68.57 -66.11 -46.28
N LEU A 160 -68.53 -65.09 -45.43
CA LEU A 160 -68.65 -65.21 -43.98
C LEU A 160 -70.00 -65.77 -43.55
N GLU A 161 -71.10 -65.31 -44.16
CA GLU A 161 -72.45 -65.83 -43.90
C GLU A 161 -72.58 -67.31 -44.29
N ARG A 162 -72.05 -67.69 -45.46
CA ARG A 162 -72.03 -69.10 -45.90
C ARG A 162 -71.20 -69.96 -44.97
N LEU A 163 -70.05 -69.46 -44.53
CA LEU A 163 -69.18 -70.16 -43.60
C LEU A 163 -69.86 -70.36 -42.24
N ARG A 164 -70.49 -69.31 -41.70
CA ARG A 164 -71.26 -69.37 -40.45
C ARG A 164 -72.41 -70.36 -40.54
N LEU A 165 -73.17 -70.34 -41.63
CA LEU A 165 -74.27 -71.28 -41.86
C LEU A 165 -73.75 -72.71 -41.94
N THR A 166 -72.64 -72.93 -42.68
CA THR A 166 -71.99 -74.23 -42.79
C THR A 166 -71.56 -74.75 -41.42
N TYR A 167 -70.94 -73.89 -40.61
CA TYR A 167 -70.54 -74.23 -39.24
C TYR A 167 -71.75 -74.54 -38.34
N SER A 168 -72.80 -73.71 -38.37
CA SER A 168 -74.03 -73.94 -37.57
C SER A 168 -74.70 -75.27 -37.92
N ILE A 169 -74.79 -75.60 -39.21
CA ILE A 169 -75.33 -76.89 -39.66
C ILE A 169 -74.50 -78.04 -39.08
N ILE A 170 -73.17 -77.95 -39.15
CA ILE A 170 -72.28 -78.97 -38.58
C ILE A 170 -72.44 -79.06 -37.06
N LEU A 171 -72.51 -77.92 -36.36
CA LEU A 171 -72.66 -77.85 -34.91
C LEU A 171 -73.96 -78.51 -34.45
N ASP A 172 -75.10 -78.16 -35.06
CA ASP A 172 -76.41 -78.76 -34.77
C ASP A 172 -76.37 -80.28 -34.96
N TYR A 173 -75.74 -80.75 -36.05
CA TYR A 173 -75.55 -82.18 -36.28
C TYR A 173 -74.67 -82.83 -35.20
N VAL A 174 -73.53 -82.25 -34.83
CA VAL A 174 -72.62 -82.84 -33.82
C VAL A 174 -73.27 -82.87 -32.42
N GLN A 175 -74.16 -81.91 -32.12
CA GLN A 175 -74.92 -81.85 -30.87
C GLN A 175 -76.09 -82.86 -30.83
N GLU A 176 -76.73 -83.15 -31.96
CA GLU A 176 -77.88 -84.07 -32.03
C GLU A 176 -77.47 -85.53 -31.69
N TYR A 177 -76.22 -85.92 -31.97
CA TYR A 177 -75.72 -87.30 -31.77
C TYR A 177 -74.83 -87.45 -30.53
N GLN A 178 -75.30 -86.98 -29.36
CA GLN A 178 -74.52 -86.99 -28.11
C GLN A 178 -74.26 -88.40 -27.52
N ASP A 179 -75.12 -89.40 -27.78
CA ASP A 179 -75.02 -90.76 -27.21
C ASP A 179 -75.62 -91.84 -28.15
N VAL A 180 -75.04 -92.05 -29.34
CA VAL A 180 -75.63 -92.96 -30.35
C VAL A 180 -74.62 -94.02 -30.84
N THR A 181 -75.05 -95.29 -30.86
CA THR A 181 -74.37 -96.39 -31.56
C THR A 181 -74.29 -96.12 -33.06
N LEU A 182 -73.08 -96.13 -33.67
CA LEU A 182 -72.88 -95.86 -35.11
C LEU A 182 -73.74 -96.77 -36.00
N SER A 183 -74.85 -96.25 -36.51
CA SER A 183 -75.60 -96.87 -37.61
C SER A 183 -75.00 -96.47 -38.95
N ASP A 184 -75.25 -97.25 -40.01
CA ASP A 184 -74.79 -96.93 -41.37
C ASP A 184 -75.31 -95.55 -41.83
N THR A 185 -76.50 -95.14 -41.37
CA THR A 185 -77.05 -93.80 -41.62
C THR A 185 -76.22 -92.69 -40.95
N VAL A 186 -75.76 -92.91 -39.71
CA VAL A 186 -74.91 -91.94 -38.99
C VAL A 186 -73.52 -91.85 -39.63
N LYS A 187 -72.93 -92.97 -40.07
CA LYS A 187 -71.66 -92.97 -40.83
C LYS A 187 -71.76 -92.16 -42.13
N SER A 188 -72.85 -92.32 -42.87
CA SER A 188 -73.13 -91.53 -44.08
C SER A 188 -73.18 -90.03 -43.83
N ILE A 189 -73.81 -89.63 -42.72
CA ILE A 189 -73.95 -88.23 -42.33
C ILE A 189 -72.61 -87.66 -41.88
N LEU A 190 -71.85 -88.39 -41.05
CA LEU A 190 -70.51 -87.99 -40.62
C LEU A 190 -69.52 -87.88 -41.79
N TRP A 191 -69.63 -88.78 -42.78
CA TRP A 191 -68.85 -88.70 -44.01
C TRP A 191 -69.19 -87.45 -44.83
N LYS A 192 -70.47 -87.08 -44.94
CA LYS A 192 -70.91 -85.83 -45.60
C LYS A 192 -70.37 -84.58 -44.88
N ASN A 193 -70.11 -84.66 -43.57
CA ASN A 193 -69.48 -83.56 -42.83
C ASN A 193 -68.03 -83.26 -43.26
N ILE A 194 -67.32 -84.24 -43.85
CA ILE A 194 -66.01 -84.01 -44.46
C ILE A 194 -66.10 -83.10 -45.69
N ASP A 195 -67.19 -83.17 -46.48
CA ASP A 195 -67.42 -82.23 -47.59
C ASP A 195 -67.66 -80.80 -47.07
N PHE A 196 -68.31 -80.66 -45.92
CA PHE A 196 -68.46 -79.38 -45.26
C PHE A 196 -67.12 -78.84 -44.70
N LEU A 197 -66.23 -79.70 -44.18
CA LEU A 197 -64.86 -79.31 -43.82
C LEU A 197 -64.06 -78.79 -45.02
N ARG A 198 -64.22 -79.38 -46.22
CA ARG A 198 -63.60 -78.85 -47.45
C ARG A 198 -64.08 -77.45 -47.79
N LYS A 199 -65.36 -77.14 -47.53
CA LYS A 199 -65.91 -75.78 -47.71
C LYS A 199 -65.36 -74.81 -46.67
N ILE A 200 -65.21 -75.25 -45.42
CA ILE A 200 -64.54 -74.47 -44.36
C ILE A 200 -63.09 -74.19 -44.75
N SER A 201 -62.33 -75.21 -45.14
CA SER A 201 -60.93 -75.08 -45.59
C SER A 201 -60.81 -74.10 -46.76
N LYS A 202 -61.68 -74.20 -47.77
CA LYS A 202 -61.67 -73.27 -48.89
C LYS A 202 -61.91 -71.82 -48.44
N ALA A 203 -62.96 -71.58 -47.65
CA ALA A 203 -63.28 -70.24 -47.16
C ALA A 203 -62.18 -69.67 -46.25
N SER A 204 -61.54 -70.50 -45.43
CA SER A 204 -60.46 -70.08 -44.54
C SER A 204 -59.17 -69.72 -45.26
N HIS A 205 -58.97 -70.12 -46.53
CA HIS A 205 -57.88 -69.59 -47.37
C HIS A 205 -58.35 -68.37 -48.18
N ASP A 206 -59.50 -68.48 -48.83
CA ASP A 206 -60.01 -67.45 -49.74
C ASP A 206 -60.24 -66.10 -49.02
N ILE A 207 -60.79 -66.11 -47.80
CA ILE A 207 -61.12 -64.90 -47.03
C ILE A 207 -59.86 -64.11 -46.63
N PRO A 208 -58.86 -64.69 -45.92
CA PRO A 208 -57.66 -63.93 -45.56
C PRO A 208 -56.83 -63.52 -46.77
N ASP A 209 -56.75 -64.34 -47.83
CA ASP A 209 -56.07 -63.94 -49.07
C ASP A 209 -56.72 -62.73 -49.73
N ALA A 210 -58.06 -62.69 -49.76
CA ALA A 210 -58.81 -61.58 -50.30
C ALA A 210 -58.64 -60.29 -49.45
N LEU A 211 -58.64 -60.41 -48.11
CA LEU A 211 -58.34 -59.31 -47.19
C LEU A 211 -56.91 -58.77 -47.41
N LYS A 212 -55.91 -59.64 -47.52
CA LYS A 212 -54.52 -59.26 -47.79
C LYS A 212 -54.33 -58.55 -49.13
N GLN A 213 -55.02 -59.02 -50.17
CA GLN A 213 -54.99 -58.41 -51.51
C GLN A 213 -55.60 -57.00 -51.54
N GLN A 214 -56.63 -56.74 -50.72
CA GLN A 214 -57.18 -55.40 -50.51
C GLN A 214 -56.33 -54.52 -49.59
N GLY A 215 -55.20 -55.04 -49.12
CA GLY A 215 -54.22 -54.27 -48.37
C GLY A 215 -54.38 -54.35 -46.86
N PHE A 216 -55.21 -55.24 -46.30
CA PHE A 216 -55.28 -55.53 -44.86
C PHE A 216 -54.08 -56.41 -44.40
N ASN A 217 -52.86 -55.88 -44.58
CA ASN A 217 -51.58 -56.50 -44.19
C ASN A 217 -50.97 -55.77 -42.98
N ASP A 218 -50.00 -56.40 -42.28
CA ASP A 218 -49.27 -55.76 -41.17
C ASP A 218 -48.61 -54.45 -41.62
N ASP A 219 -49.12 -53.34 -41.08
CA ASP A 219 -48.81 -51.97 -41.46
C ASP A 219 -47.89 -51.25 -40.47
N SER A 220 -47.27 -51.99 -39.55
CA SER A 220 -46.39 -51.48 -38.49
C SER A 220 -45.38 -50.40 -38.96
N GLN A 221 -44.77 -50.58 -40.14
CA GLN A 221 -43.77 -49.65 -40.68
C GLN A 221 -44.32 -48.25 -41.07
N GLY A 222 -45.58 -48.17 -41.49
CA GLY A 222 -46.22 -46.89 -41.83
C GLY A 222 -46.51 -46.06 -40.59
N PHE A 223 -46.94 -46.72 -39.53
CA PHE A 223 -47.16 -46.11 -38.22
C PHE A 223 -45.87 -45.59 -37.59
N ASP A 224 -44.78 -46.36 -37.65
CA ASP A 224 -43.47 -45.92 -37.18
C ASP A 224 -42.96 -44.66 -37.89
N SER A 225 -43.37 -44.44 -39.13
CA SER A 225 -43.02 -43.24 -39.91
C SER A 225 -43.83 -42.02 -39.43
N PHE A 226 -45.13 -42.17 -39.21
CA PHE A 226 -45.96 -41.11 -38.60
C PHE A 226 -45.48 -40.74 -37.19
N GLU A 227 -45.20 -41.73 -36.35
CA GLU A 227 -44.70 -41.52 -34.99
C GLU A 227 -43.39 -40.74 -34.96
N ARG A 228 -42.46 -41.10 -35.85
CA ARG A 228 -41.22 -40.32 -36.04
C ARG A 228 -41.51 -38.90 -36.49
N THR A 229 -42.43 -38.71 -37.43
CA THR A 229 -42.79 -37.38 -37.91
C THR A 229 -43.41 -36.53 -36.81
N ARG A 230 -44.29 -37.10 -35.99
CA ARG A 230 -44.88 -36.46 -34.83
C ARG A 230 -43.82 -36.07 -33.80
N ASP A 231 -42.95 -36.99 -33.41
CA ASP A 231 -41.87 -36.75 -32.43
C ASP A 231 -40.96 -35.58 -32.86
N VAL A 232 -40.56 -35.55 -34.12
CA VAL A 232 -39.73 -34.46 -34.67
C VAL A 232 -40.50 -33.13 -34.67
N THR A 233 -41.77 -33.15 -35.07
CA THR A 233 -42.60 -31.93 -35.16
C THR A 233 -42.90 -31.35 -33.78
N GLU A 234 -43.19 -32.19 -32.79
CA GLU A 234 -43.41 -31.76 -31.40
C GLU A 234 -42.15 -31.15 -30.79
N LYS A 235 -40.98 -31.77 -31.02
CA LYS A 235 -39.69 -31.23 -30.58
C LYS A 235 -39.33 -29.92 -31.25
N LEU A 236 -39.58 -29.81 -32.56
CA LEU A 236 -39.46 -28.55 -33.29
C LEU A 236 -40.36 -27.47 -32.70
N ASN A 237 -41.63 -27.79 -32.41
CA ASN A 237 -42.54 -26.82 -31.82
C ASN A 237 -42.13 -26.40 -30.40
N ALA A 238 -41.66 -27.34 -29.58
CA ALA A 238 -41.11 -27.06 -28.27
C ALA A 238 -39.90 -26.12 -28.37
N MET A 239 -38.96 -26.42 -29.27
CA MET A 239 -37.84 -25.54 -29.59
C MET A 239 -38.32 -24.16 -30.02
N MET A 240 -39.28 -24.06 -30.95
CA MET A 240 -39.82 -22.77 -31.39
C MET A 240 -40.41 -21.95 -30.24
N ASN A 241 -41.10 -22.59 -29.29
CA ASN A 241 -41.69 -21.90 -28.15
C ASN A 241 -40.63 -21.39 -27.16
N GLU A 242 -39.55 -22.13 -26.97
CA GLU A 242 -38.45 -21.72 -26.10
C GLU A 242 -37.57 -20.64 -26.76
N VAL A 243 -37.21 -20.83 -28.04
CA VAL A 243 -36.35 -19.93 -28.82
C VAL A 243 -36.98 -18.54 -28.98
N LYS A 244 -38.31 -18.40 -28.94
CA LYS A 244 -38.99 -17.08 -28.89
C LYS A 244 -38.50 -16.18 -27.76
N ASN A 245 -38.08 -16.75 -26.62
CA ASN A 245 -37.52 -15.98 -25.52
C ASN A 245 -36.13 -15.39 -25.84
N MET A 246 -35.50 -15.83 -26.92
CA MET A 246 -34.24 -15.28 -27.44
C MET A 246 -34.45 -14.15 -28.45
N GLU A 247 -35.69 -13.80 -28.80
CA GLU A 247 -35.95 -12.67 -29.70
C GLU A 247 -35.34 -11.37 -29.11
N GLY A 248 -34.48 -10.71 -29.89
CA GLY A 248 -33.75 -9.51 -29.44
C GLY A 248 -32.45 -9.77 -28.66
N ILE A 249 -32.03 -11.04 -28.48
CA ILE A 249 -30.73 -11.39 -27.87
C ILE A 249 -29.54 -10.87 -28.68
N ASP A 250 -29.71 -10.69 -30.00
CA ASP A 250 -28.72 -10.09 -30.91
C ASP A 250 -28.27 -8.70 -30.44
N SER A 251 -29.22 -7.88 -29.97
CA SER A 251 -28.95 -6.55 -29.41
C SER A 251 -28.20 -6.61 -28.08
N LYS A 252 -28.39 -7.68 -27.30
CA LYS A 252 -27.67 -7.92 -26.04
C LYS A 252 -26.24 -8.39 -26.32
N LEU A 253 -26.06 -9.28 -27.29
CA LEU A 253 -24.74 -9.78 -27.72
C LEU A 253 -23.84 -8.64 -28.20
N LEU A 254 -24.37 -7.65 -28.93
CA LEU A 254 -23.64 -6.42 -29.29
C LEU A 254 -23.04 -5.67 -28.09
N LYS A 255 -23.71 -5.69 -26.93
CA LYS A 255 -23.18 -5.06 -25.72
C LYS A 255 -22.07 -5.89 -25.09
N VAL A 256 -22.24 -7.22 -25.08
CA VAL A 256 -21.20 -8.16 -24.62
C VAL A 256 -19.95 -8.04 -25.48
N GLU A 257 -20.10 -7.97 -26.79
CA GLU A 257 -18.98 -7.78 -27.72
C GLU A 257 -18.18 -6.51 -27.37
N LYS A 258 -18.86 -5.38 -27.11
CA LYS A 258 -18.19 -4.14 -26.68
C LYS A 258 -17.47 -4.26 -25.34
N GLU A 259 -17.97 -5.06 -24.41
CA GLU A 259 -17.27 -5.36 -23.14
C GLU A 259 -15.99 -6.17 -23.41
N MET A 260 -16.06 -7.13 -24.34
CA MET A 260 -14.92 -7.98 -24.73
C MET A 260 -13.88 -7.23 -25.58
N GLU A 261 -14.29 -6.29 -26.44
CA GLU A 261 -13.38 -5.46 -27.25
C GLU A 261 -12.38 -4.70 -26.37
N ALA A 262 -12.80 -4.19 -25.21
CA ALA A 262 -11.91 -3.50 -24.27
C ALA A 262 -10.82 -4.44 -23.72
N LEU A 263 -11.14 -5.73 -23.52
CA LEU A 263 -10.17 -6.74 -23.12
C LEU A 263 -9.22 -7.13 -24.25
N GLU A 264 -9.72 -7.21 -25.49
CA GLU A 264 -8.88 -7.44 -26.66
C GLU A 264 -7.87 -6.30 -26.83
N GLU A 265 -8.32 -5.04 -26.69
CA GLU A 265 -7.44 -3.87 -26.78
C GLU A 265 -6.37 -3.85 -25.67
N LEU A 266 -6.73 -4.25 -24.43
CA LEU A 266 -5.77 -4.42 -23.34
C LEU A 266 -4.74 -5.53 -23.63
N LYS A 267 -5.20 -6.65 -24.22
CA LYS A 267 -4.36 -7.82 -24.54
C LYS A 267 -3.40 -7.53 -25.69
N GLU A 268 -3.87 -6.85 -26.73
CA GLU A 268 -3.07 -6.47 -27.90
C GLU A 268 -2.13 -5.29 -27.60
N GLY A 269 -2.54 -4.43 -26.66
CA GLY A 269 -1.71 -3.36 -26.13
C GLY A 269 -0.53 -3.85 -25.29
N ASN A 270 0.52 -3.05 -25.23
CA ASN A 270 1.69 -3.32 -24.37
C ASN A 270 1.62 -2.57 -23.02
N VAL A 271 0.53 -1.83 -22.77
CA VAL A 271 0.39 -0.88 -21.66
C VAL A 271 0.68 -1.48 -20.29
N VAL A 272 0.21 -2.71 -20.01
CA VAL A 272 0.45 -3.39 -18.73
C VAL A 272 1.93 -3.66 -18.51
N ASN A 273 2.65 -4.09 -19.55
CA ASN A 273 4.08 -4.36 -19.46
C ASN A 273 4.89 -3.07 -19.34
N GLU A 274 4.48 -2.00 -20.02
CA GLU A 274 5.12 -0.69 -19.90
C GLU A 274 4.96 -0.11 -18.49
N ILE A 275 3.77 -0.25 -17.88
CA ILE A 275 3.53 0.11 -16.48
C ILE A 275 4.39 -0.74 -15.53
N LYS A 276 4.45 -2.07 -15.71
CA LYS A 276 5.31 -2.96 -14.91
C LYS A 276 6.78 -2.54 -14.99
N ASN A 277 7.28 -2.29 -16.20
CA ASN A 277 8.66 -1.80 -16.39
C ASN A 277 8.89 -0.45 -15.71
N ARG A 278 7.90 0.47 -15.77
CA ARG A 278 7.95 1.75 -15.07
C ARG A 278 8.04 1.57 -13.56
N PHE A 279 7.22 0.71 -12.96
CA PHE A 279 7.26 0.41 -11.53
C PHE A 279 8.61 -0.15 -11.09
N GLN A 280 9.19 -1.06 -11.88
CA GLN A 280 10.50 -1.62 -11.59
C GLN A 280 11.60 -0.56 -11.63
N ASN A 281 11.61 0.31 -12.64
CA ASN A 281 12.60 1.39 -12.74
C ASN A 281 12.47 2.39 -11.58
N LEU A 282 11.26 2.83 -11.26
CA LEU A 282 11.01 3.73 -10.13
C LEU A 282 11.39 3.09 -8.78
N THR A 283 11.14 1.79 -8.62
CA THR A 283 11.53 1.06 -7.41
C THR A 283 13.04 1.01 -7.27
N LYS A 284 13.77 0.70 -8.34
CA LYS A 284 15.25 0.72 -8.35
C LYS A 284 15.79 2.12 -8.02
N SER A 285 15.28 3.16 -8.67
CA SER A 285 15.73 4.54 -8.41
C SER A 285 15.32 5.05 -7.03
N SER A 286 14.32 4.44 -6.38
CA SER A 286 13.92 4.81 -5.01
C SER A 286 14.99 4.49 -3.97
N ASP A 287 15.94 3.59 -4.25
CA ASP A 287 17.09 3.32 -3.38
C ASP A 287 17.92 4.58 -3.13
N PHE A 288 17.94 5.52 -4.10
CA PHE A 288 18.56 6.82 -3.92
C PHE A 288 18.03 7.55 -2.68
N LEU A 289 16.73 7.46 -2.38
CA LEU A 289 16.08 8.21 -1.29
C LEU A 289 16.35 7.64 0.10
N THR A 290 16.96 6.46 0.20
CA THR A 290 17.15 5.76 1.48
C THR A 290 18.31 6.33 2.29
N ASN A 291 18.35 6.09 3.60
CA ASN A 291 19.54 6.35 4.44
C ASN A 291 20.05 7.81 4.51
N PHE A 292 19.22 8.81 4.21
CA PHE A 292 19.55 10.22 4.48
C PHE A 292 19.33 10.57 5.96
N ARG A 293 20.05 9.87 6.84
CA ARG A 293 20.01 10.07 8.29
C ARG A 293 21.13 11.02 8.70
N THR A 294 20.80 11.89 9.64
CA THR A 294 21.76 12.78 10.27
C THR A 294 22.38 12.03 11.44
N THR A 295 23.69 12.08 11.60
CA THR A 295 24.36 11.56 12.81
C THR A 295 23.75 12.22 14.07
N THR A 296 23.97 11.65 15.25
CA THR A 296 23.54 12.22 16.54
C THR A 296 24.02 13.66 16.75
N ILE A 297 25.02 14.10 15.99
CA ILE A 297 25.55 15.46 15.94
C ILE A 297 25.20 16.06 14.58
N PHE A 298 23.96 16.56 14.42
CA PHE A 298 23.42 17.10 13.15
C PHE A 298 24.34 18.10 12.43
N HIS A 299 25.12 18.87 13.19
CA HIS A 299 26.02 19.88 12.64
C HIS A 299 27.45 19.38 12.37
N GLY A 300 27.80 18.16 12.81
CA GLY A 300 29.15 17.62 12.72
C GLY A 300 30.23 18.62 13.16
N GLU A 301 31.32 18.67 12.42
CA GLU A 301 32.45 19.61 12.58
C GLU A 301 32.08 21.06 12.22
N TYR A 302 30.96 21.28 11.52
CA TYR A 302 30.46 22.60 11.11
C TYR A 302 29.56 23.27 12.16
N GLY A 303 29.40 22.64 13.34
CA GLY A 303 28.63 23.16 14.46
C GLY A 303 29.16 24.48 15.01
N GLY A 304 28.29 25.48 15.06
CA GLY A 304 28.60 26.80 15.62
C GLY A 304 29.16 27.82 14.62
N ILE A 305 29.36 27.45 13.35
CA ILE A 305 29.76 28.39 12.29
C ILE A 305 28.52 29.18 11.81
N GLN A 306 28.46 30.47 12.11
CA GLN A 306 27.26 31.29 11.85
C GLN A 306 26.98 31.50 10.35
N SER A 307 28.03 31.72 9.54
CA SER A 307 27.91 31.97 8.10
C SER A 307 27.38 30.77 7.31
N ILE A 308 27.62 29.56 7.79
CA ILE A 308 27.18 28.29 7.17
C ILE A 308 25.81 27.85 7.71
N SER A 309 25.27 28.52 8.73
CA SER A 309 23.96 28.19 9.32
C SER A 309 22.83 28.06 8.28
N PRO A 310 22.70 28.93 7.25
CA PRO A 310 21.71 28.76 6.19
C PRO A 310 21.86 27.47 5.39
N LEU A 311 23.09 27.06 5.06
CA LEU A 311 23.38 25.80 4.39
C LEU A 311 23.00 24.61 5.29
N LEU A 312 23.36 24.65 6.58
CA LEU A 312 23.00 23.61 7.55
C LEU A 312 21.48 23.44 7.67
N GLN A 313 20.70 24.53 7.58
CA GLN A 313 19.23 24.46 7.53
C GLN A 313 18.73 23.84 6.23
N LYS A 314 19.31 24.18 5.07
CA LYS A 314 18.98 23.54 3.79
C LYS A 314 19.25 22.03 3.82
N ILE A 315 20.39 21.60 4.36
CA ILE A 315 20.74 20.18 4.54
C ILE A 315 19.75 19.49 5.48
N LYS A 316 19.33 20.17 6.56
CA LYS A 316 18.31 19.65 7.48
C LYS A 316 16.99 19.38 6.79
N LEU A 317 16.52 20.36 6.03
CA LEU A 317 15.27 20.28 5.28
C LEU A 317 15.36 19.18 4.22
N PHE A 318 16.49 19.09 3.51
CA PHE A 318 16.75 18.02 2.54
C PHE A 318 16.69 16.64 3.20
N SER A 319 17.44 16.39 4.28
CA SER A 319 17.39 15.11 5.02
C SER A 319 15.98 14.77 5.49
N SER A 320 15.26 15.74 6.06
CA SER A 320 13.88 15.53 6.51
C SER A 320 12.95 15.17 5.35
N LYS A 321 13.12 15.83 4.20
CA LYS A 321 12.31 15.59 3.00
C LYS A 321 12.61 14.22 2.40
N MET A 322 13.88 13.84 2.29
CA MET A 322 14.29 12.52 1.78
C MET A 322 13.71 11.37 2.62
N ARG A 323 13.68 11.49 3.96
CA ARG A 323 13.02 10.50 4.84
C ARG A 323 11.51 10.41 4.58
N SER A 324 10.86 11.54 4.36
CA SER A 324 9.45 11.55 3.98
C SER A 324 9.23 10.88 2.62
N PHE A 325 10.15 11.08 1.67
CA PHE A 325 10.07 10.47 0.35
C PHE A 325 10.31 8.96 0.42
N GLU A 326 11.33 8.49 1.14
CA GLU A 326 11.60 7.08 1.41
C GLU A 326 10.36 6.34 1.94
N PHE A 327 9.66 6.95 2.91
CA PHE A 327 8.43 6.37 3.45
C PHE A 327 7.31 6.30 2.41
N ARG A 328 7.11 7.37 1.64
CA ARG A 328 6.06 7.43 0.60
C ARG A 328 6.34 6.48 -0.56
N THR A 329 7.58 6.41 -1.05
CA THR A 329 7.97 5.46 -2.11
C THR A 329 7.83 4.02 -1.66
N SER A 330 8.13 3.70 -0.40
CA SER A 330 7.87 2.37 0.16
C SER A 330 6.38 2.01 0.14
N ILE A 331 5.49 2.96 0.45
CA ILE A 331 4.03 2.76 0.34
C ILE A 331 3.62 2.58 -1.12
N SER A 332 4.12 3.41 -2.03
CA SER A 332 3.82 3.32 -3.47
C SER A 332 4.28 1.97 -4.05
N SER A 333 5.47 1.50 -3.70
CA SER A 333 6.00 0.20 -4.12
C SER A 333 5.09 -0.97 -3.67
N LYS A 334 4.56 -0.91 -2.44
CA LYS A 334 3.56 -1.89 -1.97
C LYS A 334 2.24 -1.82 -2.76
N LYS A 335 1.82 -0.64 -3.23
CA LYS A 335 0.65 -0.51 -4.10
C LYS A 335 0.95 -1.09 -5.48
N TRP A 336 2.10 -0.79 -6.06
CA TRP A 336 2.51 -1.33 -7.36
C TRP A 336 2.54 -2.85 -7.37
N SER A 337 3.03 -3.49 -6.31
CA SER A 337 3.04 -4.96 -6.24
C SER A 337 1.64 -5.58 -6.29
N THR A 338 0.60 -4.89 -5.80
CA THR A 338 -0.79 -5.37 -5.95
C THR A 338 -1.24 -5.40 -7.41
N PHE A 339 -0.88 -4.38 -8.19
CA PHE A 339 -1.15 -4.32 -9.63
C PHE A 339 -0.33 -5.37 -10.39
N GLU A 340 0.96 -5.53 -10.07
CA GLU A 340 1.81 -6.53 -10.69
C GLU A 340 1.28 -7.95 -10.45
N ASN A 341 0.91 -8.26 -9.21
CA ASN A 341 0.34 -9.56 -8.84
C ASN A 341 -0.99 -9.83 -9.55
N HIS A 342 -1.85 -8.82 -9.67
CA HIS A 342 -3.13 -8.92 -10.39
C HIS A 342 -2.91 -9.38 -11.84
N PHE A 343 -2.04 -8.67 -12.56
CA PHE A 343 -1.74 -8.96 -13.97
C PHE A 343 -0.68 -10.05 -14.18
N GLN A 344 -0.22 -10.73 -13.13
CA GLN A 344 0.57 -11.97 -13.26
C GLN A 344 -0.33 -13.20 -13.33
N HIS A 345 -1.47 -13.17 -12.65
CA HIS A 345 -2.40 -14.31 -12.57
C HIS A 345 -3.61 -14.15 -13.50
N THR A 346 -3.79 -12.97 -14.07
CA THR A 346 -4.84 -12.70 -15.07
C THR A 346 -4.40 -13.24 -16.42
N ASN A 347 -4.88 -14.43 -16.79
CA ASN A 347 -4.64 -15.02 -18.10
C ASN A 347 -5.81 -14.68 -19.05
N ILE A 348 -5.54 -13.84 -20.05
CA ILE A 348 -6.49 -13.58 -21.13
C ILE A 348 -6.17 -14.59 -22.24
N GLN A 349 -7.15 -15.42 -22.62
CA GLN A 349 -6.96 -16.46 -23.63
C GLN A 349 -6.48 -15.87 -24.96
N SER A 350 -5.61 -16.60 -25.67
CA SER A 350 -5.19 -16.28 -27.03
C SER A 350 -6.33 -16.52 -28.02
N GLY A 351 -6.49 -15.63 -29.01
CA GLY A 351 -7.60 -15.66 -29.98
C GLY A 351 -8.58 -14.51 -29.80
N SER A 352 -9.64 -14.46 -30.63
CA SER A 352 -10.70 -13.45 -30.50
C SER A 352 -11.67 -13.80 -29.37
N LEU A 353 -11.99 -12.81 -28.53
CA LEU A 353 -12.98 -12.88 -27.46
C LEU A 353 -14.38 -12.51 -27.96
N THR A 354 -14.49 -11.86 -29.13
CA THR A 354 -15.74 -11.35 -29.71
C THR A 354 -16.33 -12.26 -30.78
N GLU A 355 -15.50 -13.05 -31.46
CA GLU A 355 -15.87 -13.91 -32.60
C GLU A 355 -17.03 -14.87 -32.27
N LYS A 356 -16.98 -15.55 -31.12
CA LYS A 356 -18.03 -16.50 -30.71
C LYS A 356 -19.39 -15.82 -30.54
N PHE A 357 -19.42 -14.62 -29.96
CA PHE A 357 -20.65 -13.85 -29.79
C PHE A 357 -21.17 -13.31 -31.12
N SER A 358 -20.26 -12.83 -31.99
CA SER A 358 -20.60 -12.32 -33.32
C SER A 358 -21.22 -13.41 -34.20
N ASN A 359 -20.61 -14.59 -34.22
CA ASN A 359 -21.10 -15.72 -35.01
C ASN A 359 -22.46 -16.20 -34.49
N PHE A 360 -22.67 -16.28 -33.16
CA PHE A 360 -23.98 -16.63 -32.61
C PHE A 360 -25.04 -15.58 -32.91
N ARG A 361 -24.70 -14.29 -32.80
CA ARG A 361 -25.58 -13.18 -33.18
C ARG A 361 -26.03 -13.30 -34.64
N ASP A 362 -25.14 -13.67 -35.54
CA ASP A 362 -25.45 -13.86 -36.96
C ASP A 362 -26.39 -15.06 -37.17
N CYS A 363 -26.25 -16.15 -36.40
CA CYS A 363 -27.21 -17.26 -36.41
C CYS A 363 -28.62 -16.78 -35.99
N VAL A 364 -28.71 -16.04 -34.89
CA VAL A 364 -29.98 -15.55 -34.32
C VAL A 364 -30.67 -14.56 -35.27
N ARG A 365 -29.92 -13.63 -35.87
CA ARG A 365 -30.47 -12.56 -36.71
C ARG A 365 -31.16 -13.07 -37.97
N ASN A 366 -30.72 -14.22 -38.47
CA ASN A 366 -31.25 -14.84 -39.69
C ASN A 366 -32.41 -15.83 -39.40
N PHE A 367 -32.79 -16.00 -38.13
CA PHE A 367 -33.82 -16.95 -37.72
C PHE A 367 -35.23 -16.35 -37.68
N ASP A 368 -36.25 -17.13 -38.07
CA ASP A 368 -37.65 -16.71 -38.03
C ASP A 368 -38.35 -17.17 -36.73
N PHE A 369 -38.44 -16.27 -35.75
CA PHE A 369 -39.07 -16.54 -34.45
C PHE A 369 -40.60 -16.70 -34.50
N GLN A 370 -41.25 -16.30 -35.60
CA GLN A 370 -42.71 -16.33 -35.72
C GLN A 370 -43.23 -17.67 -36.26
N MET A 371 -42.34 -18.60 -36.60
CA MET A 371 -42.68 -19.92 -37.10
C MET A 371 -43.41 -20.77 -36.06
N SER A 372 -44.33 -21.61 -36.54
CA SER A 372 -45.08 -22.57 -35.73
C SER A 372 -45.39 -23.85 -36.51
N PHE A 373 -45.55 -24.93 -35.75
CA PHE A 373 -45.87 -26.26 -36.27
C PHE A 373 -47.27 -26.70 -35.83
N PRO A 374 -47.96 -27.50 -36.66
CA PRO A 374 -49.37 -27.83 -36.47
C PRO A 374 -49.58 -28.97 -35.46
N VAL A 375 -49.11 -28.80 -34.22
CA VAL A 375 -49.15 -29.84 -33.17
C VAL A 375 -50.58 -30.23 -32.78
N GLU A 376 -51.50 -29.27 -32.72
CA GLU A 376 -52.92 -29.56 -32.44
C GLU A 376 -53.54 -30.47 -33.50
N PHE A 377 -53.21 -30.24 -34.78
CA PHE A 377 -53.65 -31.11 -35.86
C PHE A 377 -53.06 -32.51 -35.73
N LEU A 378 -51.77 -32.64 -35.38
CA LEU A 378 -51.13 -33.96 -35.22
C LEU A 378 -51.75 -34.76 -34.08
N ALA A 379 -52.10 -34.11 -32.97
CA ALA A 379 -52.79 -34.77 -31.84
C ALA A 379 -54.20 -35.24 -32.22
N ASP A 380 -54.98 -34.37 -32.88
CA ASP A 380 -56.32 -34.70 -33.39
C ASP A 380 -56.27 -35.81 -34.46
N PHE A 381 -55.27 -35.78 -35.34
CA PHE A 381 -55.04 -36.83 -36.33
C PHE A 381 -54.61 -38.16 -35.70
N ASP A 382 -53.74 -38.14 -34.69
CA ASP A 382 -53.32 -39.34 -33.94
C ASP A 382 -54.49 -40.01 -33.21
N GLU A 383 -55.40 -39.21 -32.65
CA GLU A 383 -56.63 -39.73 -32.04
C GLU A 383 -57.49 -40.46 -33.07
N ARG A 384 -57.76 -39.82 -34.23
CA ARG A 384 -58.52 -40.46 -35.33
C ARG A 384 -57.80 -41.71 -35.86
N LEU A 385 -56.48 -41.65 -36.02
CA LEU A 385 -55.66 -42.77 -36.48
C LEU A 385 -55.72 -43.94 -35.49
N THR A 386 -55.69 -43.65 -34.19
CA THR A 386 -55.84 -44.67 -33.14
C THR A 386 -57.22 -45.33 -33.21
N GLN A 387 -58.29 -44.56 -33.41
CA GLN A 387 -59.64 -45.12 -33.59
C GLN A 387 -59.73 -46.03 -34.83
N PHE A 388 -59.12 -45.61 -35.94
CA PHE A 388 -59.00 -46.45 -37.13
C PHE A 388 -58.23 -47.76 -36.83
N ARG A 389 -57.10 -47.67 -36.15
CA ARG A 389 -56.25 -48.84 -35.83
C ARG A 389 -56.93 -49.86 -34.93
N LEU A 390 -57.84 -49.44 -34.04
CA LEU A 390 -58.64 -50.37 -33.25
C LEU A 390 -59.49 -51.27 -34.16
N VAL A 391 -60.17 -50.67 -35.14
CA VAL A 391 -60.99 -51.41 -36.12
C VAL A 391 -60.13 -52.26 -37.05
N ASP A 392 -58.99 -51.73 -37.51
CA ASP A 392 -58.05 -52.46 -38.37
C ASP A 392 -57.43 -53.66 -37.64
N SER A 393 -57.11 -53.51 -36.36
CA SER A 393 -56.59 -54.59 -35.52
C SER A 393 -57.61 -55.70 -35.33
N ASP A 394 -58.90 -55.38 -35.16
CA ASP A 394 -59.95 -56.39 -35.11
C ASP A 394 -60.00 -57.20 -36.41
N ILE A 395 -59.95 -56.53 -37.57
CA ILE A 395 -59.92 -57.19 -38.88
C ILE A 395 -58.71 -58.11 -39.00
N GLN A 396 -57.51 -57.62 -38.64
CA GLN A 396 -56.28 -58.41 -38.67
C GLN A 396 -56.31 -59.62 -37.72
N ASN A 397 -56.91 -59.46 -36.53
CA ASN A 397 -57.09 -60.57 -35.59
C ASN A 397 -57.98 -61.67 -36.19
N TYR A 398 -59.06 -61.30 -36.88
CA TYR A 398 -59.88 -62.26 -37.60
C TYR A 398 -59.15 -62.88 -38.79
N THR A 399 -58.40 -62.11 -39.58
CA THR A 399 -57.56 -62.63 -40.67
C THR A 399 -56.60 -63.71 -40.16
N LYS A 400 -55.92 -63.45 -39.03
CA LYS A 400 -55.02 -64.42 -38.40
C LYS A 400 -55.77 -65.67 -37.92
N ARG A 401 -56.95 -65.51 -37.32
CA ARG A 401 -57.81 -66.65 -36.92
C ARG A 401 -58.25 -67.48 -38.12
N PHE A 402 -58.53 -66.87 -39.27
CA PHE A 402 -58.82 -67.60 -40.51
C PHE A 402 -57.61 -68.38 -41.04
N GLU A 403 -56.41 -67.83 -40.93
CA GLU A 403 -55.17 -68.53 -41.29
C GLU A 403 -54.91 -69.73 -40.37
N GLU A 404 -55.07 -69.56 -39.06
CA GLU A 404 -54.99 -70.64 -38.08
C GLU A 404 -56.07 -71.71 -38.33
N LEU A 405 -57.28 -71.29 -38.69
CA LEU A 405 -58.36 -72.20 -39.11
C LEU A 405 -58.01 -72.95 -40.39
N ALA A 406 -57.39 -72.29 -41.37
CA ALA A 406 -56.96 -72.91 -42.61
C ALA A 406 -55.94 -74.03 -42.35
N GLU A 407 -54.94 -73.74 -41.51
CA GLU A 407 -53.94 -74.73 -41.08
C GLU A 407 -54.59 -75.90 -40.33
N THR A 408 -55.42 -75.60 -39.32
CA THR A 408 -56.07 -76.61 -38.49
C THR A 408 -57.03 -77.49 -39.31
N THR A 409 -57.83 -76.88 -40.18
CA THR A 409 -58.76 -77.61 -41.06
C THR A 409 -58.01 -78.47 -42.07
N ASN A 410 -56.90 -77.99 -42.65
CA ASN A 410 -56.07 -78.79 -43.56
C ASN A 410 -55.43 -79.99 -42.86
N ASN A 411 -54.92 -79.80 -41.65
CA ASN A 411 -54.36 -80.88 -40.84
C ASN A 411 -55.43 -81.92 -40.50
N PHE A 412 -56.62 -81.47 -40.12
CA PHE A 412 -57.74 -82.35 -39.82
C PHE A 412 -58.26 -83.07 -41.08
N LEU A 413 -58.40 -82.39 -42.21
CA LEU A 413 -58.74 -83.00 -43.50
C LEU A 413 -57.71 -84.07 -43.90
N THR A 414 -56.42 -83.79 -43.77
CA THR A 414 -55.36 -84.77 -44.08
C THR A 414 -55.43 -85.99 -43.16
N LEU A 415 -55.68 -85.78 -41.86
CA LEU A 415 -55.85 -86.86 -40.89
C LEU A 415 -57.08 -87.71 -41.23
N THR A 416 -58.21 -87.06 -41.52
CA THR A 416 -59.48 -87.71 -41.80
C THR A 416 -59.44 -88.46 -43.13
N GLU A 417 -58.89 -87.90 -44.20
CA GLU A 417 -58.71 -88.59 -45.49
C GLU A 417 -57.74 -89.78 -45.40
N ARG A 418 -56.75 -89.72 -44.51
CA ARG A 418 -55.81 -90.84 -44.27
C ARG A 418 -56.42 -91.95 -43.43
N LYS A 419 -57.16 -91.61 -42.37
CA LYS A 419 -57.74 -92.57 -41.42
C LYS A 419 -59.08 -93.14 -41.92
N TYR A 420 -59.82 -92.35 -42.69
CA TYR A 420 -61.16 -92.63 -43.20
C TYR A 420 -61.21 -92.32 -44.71
N PRO A 421 -60.88 -93.28 -45.60
CA PRO A 421 -60.85 -93.03 -47.04
C PRO A 421 -62.23 -93.09 -47.72
N ASP A 422 -63.21 -93.78 -47.12
CA ASP A 422 -64.60 -93.82 -47.58
C ASP A 422 -65.59 -93.95 -46.41
N GLU A 423 -66.89 -93.81 -46.70
CA GLU A 423 -68.00 -93.85 -45.73
C GLU A 423 -68.01 -95.11 -44.85
N ALA A 424 -67.58 -96.27 -45.37
CA ALA A 424 -67.61 -97.52 -44.63
C ALA A 424 -66.58 -97.54 -43.49
N HIS A 425 -65.50 -96.76 -43.62
CA HIS A 425 -64.37 -96.75 -42.71
C HIS A 425 -64.56 -95.82 -41.50
N VAL A 426 -65.57 -94.93 -41.52
CA VAL A 426 -65.89 -94.08 -40.36
C VAL A 426 -66.21 -94.95 -39.15
N ASP A 427 -65.46 -94.77 -38.06
CA ASP A 427 -65.58 -95.52 -36.81
C ASP A 427 -66.03 -94.61 -35.65
N ILE A 428 -66.21 -95.21 -34.47
CA ILE A 428 -66.69 -94.51 -33.28
C ILE A 428 -65.73 -93.43 -32.78
N ASP A 429 -64.45 -93.50 -33.14
CA ASP A 429 -63.41 -92.56 -32.70
C ASP A 429 -63.43 -91.26 -33.52
N PHE A 430 -64.13 -91.21 -34.66
CA PHE A 430 -64.22 -89.99 -35.47
C PHE A 430 -65.04 -88.89 -34.77
N LEU A 431 -66.14 -89.25 -34.12
CA LEU A 431 -67.09 -88.30 -33.56
C LEU A 431 -66.47 -87.42 -32.43
N PRO A 432 -65.70 -87.97 -31.47
CA PRO A 432 -65.00 -87.16 -30.47
C PRO A 432 -63.97 -86.21 -31.06
N LEU A 433 -63.16 -86.67 -32.04
CA LEU A 433 -62.13 -85.85 -32.70
C LEU A 433 -62.77 -84.71 -33.51
N PHE A 434 -63.87 -85.00 -34.20
CA PHE A 434 -64.62 -84.01 -34.96
C PHE A 434 -65.32 -83.00 -34.05
N ARG A 435 -65.80 -83.43 -32.87
CA ARG A 435 -66.37 -82.54 -31.85
C ARG A 435 -65.33 -81.60 -31.28
N GLU A 436 -64.17 -82.11 -30.89
CA GLU A 436 -63.05 -81.30 -30.40
C GLU A 436 -62.67 -80.21 -31.41
N PHE A 437 -62.52 -80.59 -32.69
CA PHE A 437 -62.28 -79.64 -33.77
C PHE A 437 -63.39 -78.57 -33.88
N ILE A 438 -64.67 -78.96 -33.83
CA ILE A 438 -65.78 -78.01 -33.96
C ILE A 438 -65.87 -77.07 -32.75
N ASP A 439 -65.67 -77.57 -31.53
CA ASP A 439 -65.70 -76.78 -30.29
C ASP A 439 -64.59 -75.72 -30.27
N GLU A 440 -63.39 -76.05 -30.77
CA GLU A 440 -62.28 -75.09 -30.91
C GLU A 440 -62.58 -73.94 -31.88
N GLN A 441 -63.50 -74.15 -32.83
CA GLN A 441 -63.88 -73.15 -33.86
C GLN A 441 -65.20 -72.42 -33.55
N ALA A 442 -65.66 -72.42 -32.30
CA ALA A 442 -66.89 -71.74 -31.87
C ALA A 442 -66.96 -70.25 -32.25
N TRP A 443 -65.80 -69.59 -32.37
CA TRP A 443 -65.70 -68.19 -32.81
C TRP A 443 -66.26 -67.94 -34.23
N LEU A 444 -66.45 -68.98 -35.05
CA LEU A 444 -67.08 -68.86 -36.36
C LEU A 444 -68.55 -68.40 -36.30
N LEU A 445 -69.21 -68.52 -35.15
CA LEU A 445 -70.53 -67.94 -34.91
C LEU A 445 -70.49 -66.41 -34.80
N ASP A 446 -69.34 -65.86 -34.40
CA ASP A 446 -69.10 -64.45 -34.11
C ASP A 446 -68.52 -63.67 -35.31
N VAL A 447 -68.44 -64.29 -36.50
CA VAL A 447 -67.88 -63.64 -37.71
C VAL A 447 -68.65 -62.41 -38.20
N HIS A 448 -69.88 -62.20 -37.70
CA HIS A 448 -70.62 -60.96 -37.96
C HIS A 448 -69.94 -59.71 -37.36
N PHE A 449 -69.10 -59.86 -36.33
CA PHE A 449 -68.29 -58.73 -35.85
C PHE A 449 -67.22 -58.31 -36.87
N LEU A 450 -66.65 -59.25 -37.63
CA LEU A 450 -65.75 -58.91 -38.75
C LEU A 450 -66.49 -58.12 -39.83
N GLU A 451 -67.72 -58.50 -40.19
CA GLU A 451 -68.56 -57.71 -41.10
C GLU A 451 -68.73 -56.28 -40.57
N LYS A 452 -69.06 -56.14 -39.28
CA LYS A 452 -69.23 -54.82 -38.66
C LYS A 452 -67.94 -53.99 -38.75
N SER A 453 -66.78 -54.58 -38.47
CA SER A 453 -65.49 -53.89 -38.58
C SER A 453 -65.14 -53.53 -40.03
N LEU A 454 -65.40 -54.42 -41.00
CA LEU A 454 -65.20 -54.14 -42.42
C LEU A 454 -66.10 -53.00 -42.93
N ARG A 455 -67.35 -52.91 -42.47
CA ARG A 455 -68.24 -51.79 -42.82
C ARG A 455 -67.88 -50.48 -42.14
N GLN A 456 -67.23 -50.53 -40.97
CA GLN A 456 -66.79 -49.35 -40.25
C GLN A 456 -65.49 -48.75 -40.80
N ILE A 457 -64.66 -49.56 -41.47
CA ILE A 457 -63.33 -49.13 -41.90
C ILE A 457 -63.40 -47.97 -42.91
N ASP A 458 -64.35 -47.98 -43.83
CA ASP A 458 -64.48 -46.94 -44.86
C ASP A 458 -64.75 -45.57 -44.23
N TYR A 459 -65.75 -45.50 -43.36
CA TYR A 459 -66.08 -44.29 -42.61
C TYR A 459 -64.89 -43.81 -41.75
N LYS A 460 -64.17 -44.75 -41.13
CA LYS A 460 -62.99 -44.41 -40.30
C LYS A 460 -61.83 -43.89 -41.12
N ILE A 461 -61.61 -44.38 -42.35
CA ILE A 461 -60.59 -43.84 -43.25
C ILE A 461 -61.00 -42.46 -43.78
N GLU A 462 -62.28 -42.25 -44.12
CA GLU A 462 -62.79 -40.94 -44.52
C GLU A 462 -62.61 -39.87 -43.41
N GLU A 463 -62.86 -40.24 -42.14
CA GLU A 463 -62.62 -39.37 -40.98
C GLU A 463 -61.15 -38.91 -40.88
N LEU A 464 -60.17 -39.69 -41.35
CA LEU A 464 -58.76 -39.31 -41.34
C LEU A 464 -58.45 -38.12 -42.23
N ASN A 465 -59.24 -37.88 -43.29
CA ASN A 465 -59.04 -36.80 -44.25
C ASN A 465 -57.59 -36.75 -44.78
N LEU A 466 -57.19 -37.81 -45.49
CA LEU A 466 -55.81 -38.03 -45.94
C LEU A 466 -55.27 -36.89 -46.83
N ASP A 467 -56.12 -36.25 -47.64
CA ASP A 467 -55.73 -35.09 -48.45
C ASP A 467 -55.34 -33.87 -47.62
N ASN A 468 -56.08 -33.59 -46.54
CA ASN A 468 -55.71 -32.53 -45.62
C ASN A 468 -54.42 -32.90 -44.86
N ALA A 469 -54.30 -34.15 -44.41
CA ALA A 469 -53.11 -34.64 -43.74
C ALA A 469 -51.86 -34.48 -44.61
N ARG A 470 -51.91 -34.86 -45.90
CA ARG A 470 -50.81 -34.64 -46.86
C ARG A 470 -50.35 -33.20 -46.91
N LYS A 471 -51.27 -32.26 -47.10
CA LYS A 471 -50.95 -30.82 -47.15
C LYS A 471 -50.28 -30.35 -45.87
N VAL A 472 -50.70 -30.87 -44.72
CA VAL A 472 -50.08 -30.54 -43.44
C VAL A 472 -48.66 -31.10 -43.36
N PHE A 473 -48.43 -32.36 -43.73
CA PHE A 473 -47.08 -32.96 -43.74
C PHE A 473 -46.13 -32.31 -44.74
N GLU A 474 -46.60 -31.98 -45.93
CA GLU A 474 -45.84 -31.19 -46.92
C GLU A 474 -45.47 -29.81 -46.35
N GLY A 475 -46.43 -29.13 -45.72
CA GLY A 475 -46.19 -27.84 -45.06
C GLY A 475 -45.25 -27.92 -43.85
N ILE A 476 -45.19 -29.05 -43.16
CA ILE A 476 -44.17 -29.31 -42.12
C ILE A 476 -42.79 -29.42 -42.79
N LEU A 477 -42.66 -30.22 -43.85
CA LEU A 477 -41.40 -30.44 -44.56
C LEU A 477 -40.83 -29.14 -45.14
N GLU A 478 -41.66 -28.29 -45.76
CA GLU A 478 -41.25 -26.99 -46.30
C GLU A 478 -40.69 -26.04 -45.23
N LYS A 479 -41.20 -26.15 -43.98
CA LYS A 479 -40.76 -25.31 -42.86
C LYS A 479 -39.51 -25.84 -42.15
N MET A 480 -39.04 -27.06 -42.44
CA MET A 480 -37.92 -27.68 -41.71
C MET A 480 -36.55 -27.07 -42.01
N ASP A 481 -36.38 -26.46 -43.19
CA ASP A 481 -35.08 -25.93 -43.60
C ASP A 481 -34.60 -24.78 -42.69
N ASN A 482 -35.50 -23.92 -42.20
CA ASN A 482 -35.15 -22.80 -41.34
C ASN A 482 -34.59 -23.23 -39.96
N PRO A 483 -35.28 -24.08 -39.16
CA PRO A 483 -34.72 -24.59 -37.89
C PRO A 483 -33.49 -25.46 -38.12
N LYS A 484 -33.40 -26.19 -39.23
CA LYS A 484 -32.19 -26.96 -39.59
C LYS A 484 -30.98 -26.05 -39.76
N GLN A 485 -31.09 -25.00 -40.60
CA GLN A 485 -30.00 -24.05 -40.82
C GLN A 485 -29.59 -23.33 -39.54
N PHE A 486 -30.55 -23.03 -38.66
CA PHE A 486 -30.26 -22.40 -37.37
C PHE A 486 -29.48 -23.31 -36.42
N LEU A 487 -29.87 -24.59 -36.31
CA LEU A 487 -29.16 -25.59 -35.52
C LEU A 487 -27.76 -25.87 -36.10
N GLU A 488 -27.64 -26.02 -37.43
CA GLU A 488 -26.34 -26.18 -38.10
C GLU A 488 -25.42 -24.97 -37.85
N CYS A 489 -25.95 -23.75 -37.92
CA CYS A 489 -25.20 -22.53 -37.61
C CYS A 489 -24.66 -22.54 -36.18
N TYR A 490 -25.48 -22.95 -35.21
CA TYR A 490 -25.07 -23.08 -33.81
C TYR A 490 -24.02 -24.18 -33.61
N SER A 491 -24.24 -25.38 -34.16
CA SER A 491 -23.32 -26.51 -34.06
C SER A 491 -21.92 -26.18 -34.59
N ASN A 492 -21.84 -25.36 -35.64
CA ASN A 492 -20.57 -24.89 -36.21
C ASN A 492 -19.78 -23.95 -35.29
N LEU A 493 -20.39 -23.37 -34.25
CA LEU A 493 -19.70 -22.51 -33.27
C LEU A 493 -18.75 -23.30 -32.37
N GLN A 494 -18.94 -24.62 -32.25
CA GLN A 494 -18.16 -25.51 -31.37
C GLN A 494 -17.98 -24.94 -29.95
N THR A 495 -19.04 -24.34 -29.41
CA THR A 495 -19.02 -23.57 -28.16
C THR A 495 -20.22 -23.94 -27.33
N THR A 496 -20.01 -24.23 -26.05
CA THR A 496 -21.07 -24.57 -25.10
C THR A 496 -21.45 -23.37 -24.23
N ALA A 497 -22.59 -23.45 -23.56
CA ALA A 497 -22.98 -22.46 -22.55
C ALA A 497 -21.94 -22.32 -21.42
N SER A 498 -21.23 -23.41 -21.09
CA SER A 498 -20.15 -23.39 -20.09
C SER A 498 -18.96 -22.55 -20.55
N ASP A 499 -18.55 -22.70 -21.81
CA ASP A 499 -17.45 -21.92 -22.40
C ASP A 499 -17.78 -20.42 -22.42
N ILE A 500 -19.02 -20.08 -22.79
CA ILE A 500 -19.52 -18.70 -22.78
C ILE A 500 -19.55 -18.13 -21.37
N LYS A 501 -20.01 -18.92 -20.39
CA LYS A 501 -20.02 -18.50 -18.99
C LYS A 501 -18.61 -18.18 -18.48
N GLU A 502 -17.61 -18.99 -18.83
CA GLU A 502 -16.22 -18.69 -18.46
C GLU A 502 -15.72 -17.39 -19.10
N LEU A 503 -16.05 -17.15 -20.38
CA LEU A 503 -15.70 -15.91 -21.09
C LEU A 503 -16.34 -14.67 -20.45
N LEU A 504 -17.64 -14.71 -20.12
CA LEU A 504 -18.39 -13.58 -19.55
C LEU A 504 -17.91 -13.15 -18.15
N VAL A 505 -17.19 -14.03 -17.43
CA VAL A 505 -16.59 -13.73 -16.13
C VAL A 505 -15.23 -13.01 -16.29
N LEU A 506 -14.57 -13.11 -17.44
CA LEU A 506 -13.25 -12.52 -17.66
C LEU A 506 -13.19 -11.00 -17.44
N PRO A 507 -14.11 -10.16 -17.96
CA PRO A 507 -14.07 -8.72 -17.75
C PRO A 507 -14.02 -8.35 -16.26
N GLY A 508 -14.88 -8.97 -15.44
CA GLY A 508 -14.92 -8.75 -14.00
C GLY A 508 -13.65 -9.23 -13.28
N LYS A 509 -12.93 -10.21 -13.82
CA LYS A 509 -11.62 -10.63 -13.27
C LYS A 509 -10.50 -9.67 -13.66
N VAL A 510 -10.45 -9.26 -14.92
CA VAL A 510 -9.36 -8.45 -15.50
C VAL A 510 -9.43 -7.00 -14.99
N TRP A 511 -10.61 -6.40 -14.96
CA TRP A 511 -10.79 -5.00 -14.55
C TRP A 511 -10.93 -4.79 -13.04
N ASN A 512 -10.89 -5.86 -12.24
CA ASN A 512 -10.97 -5.78 -10.78
C ASN A 512 -9.62 -5.42 -10.13
N PHE A 513 -9.14 -4.21 -10.39
CA PHE A 513 -8.01 -3.61 -9.70
C PHE A 513 -8.29 -2.14 -9.36
N ASP A 514 -7.58 -1.58 -8.38
CA ASP A 514 -7.72 -0.15 -8.03
C ASP A 514 -6.86 0.72 -8.97
N PRO A 515 -7.45 1.54 -9.86
CA PRO A 515 -6.69 2.40 -10.76
C PRO A 515 -5.89 3.48 -10.02
N LYS A 516 -6.21 3.79 -8.75
CA LYS A 516 -5.43 4.74 -7.93
C LYS A 516 -4.00 4.27 -7.67
N VAL A 517 -3.70 2.99 -7.88
CA VAL A 517 -2.32 2.49 -7.85
C VAL A 517 -1.45 3.26 -8.86
N LEU A 518 -2.02 3.65 -10.01
CA LEU A 518 -1.30 4.39 -11.05
C LEU A 518 -0.95 5.84 -10.65
N GLU A 519 -1.78 6.50 -9.83
CA GLU A 519 -1.53 7.87 -9.35
C GLU A 519 -0.21 7.97 -8.56
N SER A 520 0.12 6.91 -7.82
CA SER A 520 1.35 6.88 -7.02
C SER A 520 2.62 6.94 -7.86
N THR A 521 2.55 6.59 -9.15
CA THR A 521 3.65 6.70 -10.12
C THR A 521 4.06 8.15 -10.35
N VAL A 522 3.06 9.00 -10.62
CA VAL A 522 3.24 10.44 -10.83
C VAL A 522 3.79 11.11 -9.58
N GLU A 523 3.30 10.69 -8.41
CA GLU A 523 3.80 11.15 -7.12
C GLU A 523 5.29 10.85 -6.95
N VAL A 524 5.75 9.62 -7.23
CA VAL A 524 7.17 9.25 -7.11
C VAL A 524 8.05 10.03 -8.08
N VAL A 525 7.63 10.18 -9.34
CA VAL A 525 8.36 11.02 -10.31
C VAL A 525 8.45 12.47 -9.82
N GLY A 526 7.36 13.01 -9.26
CA GLY A 526 7.35 14.34 -8.63
C GLY A 526 8.33 14.47 -7.46
N MET A 527 8.43 13.43 -6.63
CA MET A 527 9.41 13.38 -5.53
C MET A 527 10.85 13.36 -6.04
N PHE A 528 11.16 12.62 -7.10
CA PHE A 528 12.48 12.62 -7.73
C PHE A 528 12.85 14.00 -8.31
N LYS A 529 11.90 14.66 -8.97
CA LYS A 529 12.08 16.04 -9.45
C LYS A 529 12.35 17.03 -8.31
N GLU A 530 11.59 16.93 -7.22
CA GLU A 530 11.80 17.77 -6.04
C GLU A 530 13.15 17.49 -5.38
N ALA A 531 13.55 16.22 -5.26
CA ALA A 531 14.85 15.82 -4.74
C ALA A 531 16.00 16.41 -5.56
N TYR A 532 15.96 16.26 -6.90
CA TYR A 532 16.95 16.83 -7.80
C TYR A 532 17.05 18.35 -7.66
N LYS A 533 15.90 19.05 -7.62
CA LYS A 533 15.87 20.49 -7.43
C LYS A 533 16.52 20.92 -6.10
N MET A 534 16.26 20.20 -5.01
CA MET A 534 16.89 20.50 -3.71
C MET A 534 18.41 20.29 -3.74
N ILE A 535 18.89 19.30 -4.50
CA ILE A 535 20.34 19.05 -4.68
C ILE A 535 20.99 20.20 -5.44
N GLU A 536 20.40 20.65 -6.54
CA GLU A 536 20.92 21.80 -7.29
C GLU A 536 20.86 23.09 -6.45
N GLU A 537 19.80 23.32 -5.68
CA GLU A 537 19.71 24.45 -4.75
C GLU A 537 20.77 24.43 -3.61
N ILE A 538 21.27 23.25 -3.25
CA ILE A 538 22.38 23.09 -2.30
C ILE A 538 23.70 23.35 -3.03
N LYS A 539 23.90 22.74 -4.20
CA LYS A 539 25.11 22.86 -5.02
C LYS A 539 25.41 24.30 -5.45
N GLU A 540 24.37 25.08 -5.76
CA GLU A 540 24.50 26.50 -6.12
C GLU A 540 24.73 27.44 -4.92
N TRP A 541 24.56 26.94 -3.68
CA TRP A 541 24.70 27.76 -2.49
C TRP A 541 26.16 28.18 -2.27
N LYS A 542 26.36 29.45 -1.91
CA LYS A 542 27.69 30.04 -1.64
C LYS A 542 27.69 30.76 -0.28
N VAL A 543 28.82 30.66 0.42
CA VAL A 543 29.10 31.47 1.63
C VAL A 543 29.17 32.95 1.25
N ALA A 544 28.62 33.82 2.10
CA ALA A 544 28.83 35.26 1.97
C ALA A 544 30.30 35.58 2.24
N THR A 545 30.94 36.34 1.33
CA THR A 545 32.36 36.69 1.44
C THR A 545 32.64 37.43 2.74
N ASN A 546 33.58 36.90 3.53
CA ASN A 546 34.11 37.54 4.72
C ASN A 546 35.58 37.91 4.47
N PRO A 547 35.90 39.20 4.22
CA PRO A 547 37.27 39.66 3.94
C PRO A 547 38.25 39.33 5.07
N GLU A 548 37.75 39.13 6.30
CA GLU A 548 38.58 38.80 7.45
C GLU A 548 39.04 37.32 7.49
N ILE A 549 38.46 36.46 6.64
CA ILE A 549 38.75 35.01 6.56
C ILE A 549 39.53 34.67 5.29
N GLU A 550 39.49 35.52 4.25
CA GLU A 550 40.26 35.33 3.01
C GLU A 550 41.77 35.24 3.23
N ASN A 551 42.29 35.87 4.29
CA ASN A 551 43.72 35.85 4.67
C ASN A 551 43.99 34.96 5.90
N PHE A 552 43.20 33.91 6.12
CA PHE A 552 43.45 32.98 7.23
C PHE A 552 44.80 32.24 7.04
N PRO A 553 45.71 32.26 8.03
CA PRO A 553 47.10 31.83 7.85
C PRO A 553 47.34 30.32 7.95
N LEU A 554 46.36 29.55 8.45
CA LEU A 554 46.48 28.10 8.61
C LEU A 554 45.80 27.36 7.45
N ASP A 555 46.54 26.47 6.79
CA ASP A 555 45.98 25.55 5.82
C ASP A 555 45.48 24.24 6.46
N GLY A 556 45.04 23.29 5.63
CA GLY A 556 44.50 22.02 6.13
C GLY A 556 45.56 21.14 6.79
N GLU A 557 46.82 21.26 6.38
CA GLU A 557 47.93 20.52 6.99
C GLU A 557 48.32 21.15 8.33
N ASP A 558 48.28 22.49 8.45
CA ASP A 558 48.47 23.19 9.72
C ASP A 558 47.37 22.80 10.73
N VAL A 559 46.09 22.78 10.34
CA VAL A 559 44.98 22.38 11.23
C VAL A 559 45.09 20.92 11.66
N LYS A 560 45.46 20.03 10.73
CA LYS A 560 45.72 18.62 11.03
C LYS A 560 46.89 18.45 11.99
N THR A 561 47.96 19.21 11.80
CA THR A 561 49.13 19.23 12.69
C THR A 561 48.75 19.62 14.12
N VAL A 562 47.87 20.62 14.28
CA VAL A 562 47.34 21.00 15.60
C VAL A 562 46.48 19.89 16.21
N SER A 563 45.64 19.22 15.41
CA SER A 563 44.86 18.06 15.85
C SER A 563 45.76 16.91 16.32
N ASP A 564 46.80 16.60 15.56
CA ASP A 564 47.76 15.55 15.89
C ASP A 564 48.50 15.85 17.19
N GLY A 565 48.89 17.12 17.41
CA GLY A 565 49.48 17.57 18.67
C GLY A 565 48.51 17.50 19.86
N ILE A 566 47.23 17.79 19.67
CA ILE A 566 46.20 17.64 20.71
C ILE A 566 46.01 16.16 21.09
N ASN A 567 45.98 15.26 20.10
CA ASN A 567 45.91 13.82 20.36
C ASN A 567 47.12 13.32 21.17
N VAL A 568 48.31 13.88 20.91
CA VAL A 568 49.51 13.62 21.71
C VAL A 568 49.32 14.08 23.15
N LEU A 569 48.88 15.33 23.37
CA LEU A 569 48.62 15.85 24.71
C LEU A 569 47.55 15.04 25.44
N GLU A 570 46.48 14.63 24.75
CA GLU A 570 45.42 13.80 25.30
C GLU A 570 45.94 12.44 25.74
N THR A 571 46.79 11.81 24.93
CA THR A 571 47.42 10.51 25.26
C THR A 571 48.28 10.63 26.52
N ILE A 572 49.14 11.67 26.60
CA ILE A 572 49.98 11.94 27.78
C ILE A 572 49.10 12.18 29.02
N ARG A 573 48.06 13.02 28.88
CA ARG A 573 47.11 13.36 29.94
C ARG A 573 46.33 12.15 30.44
N ASN A 574 45.85 11.30 29.54
CA ASN A 574 45.12 10.08 29.90
C ASN A 574 45.99 9.09 30.66
N VAL A 575 47.26 8.94 30.27
CA VAL A 575 48.21 8.08 31.00
C VAL A 575 48.59 8.71 32.35
N GLN A 576 48.75 10.03 32.45
CA GLN A 576 49.01 10.69 33.73
C GLN A 576 47.83 10.54 34.70
N ASN A 577 46.60 10.76 34.22
CA ASN A 577 45.38 10.60 35.03
C ASN A 577 45.15 9.14 35.42
N GLY A 578 45.38 8.21 34.48
CA GLY A 578 45.33 6.78 34.74
C GLY A 578 46.34 6.35 35.79
N LEU A 579 47.56 6.90 35.77
CA LEU A 579 48.60 6.61 36.77
C LEU A 579 48.16 7.04 38.19
N GLU A 580 47.56 8.21 38.34
CA GLU A 580 47.04 8.66 39.64
C GLU A 580 45.90 7.79 40.16
N MET A 581 45.03 7.31 39.27
CA MET A 581 44.01 6.33 39.61
C MET A 581 44.65 4.98 39.99
N MET A 582 45.67 4.52 39.25
CA MET A 582 46.36 3.25 39.50
C MET A 582 47.14 3.22 40.81
N LYS A 583 47.68 4.36 41.26
CA LYS A 583 48.34 4.49 42.58
C LYS A 583 47.39 4.23 43.75
N THR A 584 46.08 4.27 43.53
CA THR A 584 45.06 4.06 44.58
C THR A 584 44.49 2.64 44.60
N LEU A 585 44.90 1.79 43.66
CA LEU A 585 44.49 0.38 43.61
C LEU A 585 45.28 -0.45 44.61
N ASP A 586 44.60 -1.33 45.33
CA ASP A 586 45.23 -2.30 46.24
C ASP A 586 45.67 -3.53 45.45
N VAL A 587 46.98 -3.64 45.24
CA VAL A 587 47.65 -4.66 44.43
C VAL A 587 48.48 -5.61 45.29
N GLU A 588 48.50 -5.41 46.62
CA GLU A 588 49.40 -6.08 47.57
C GLU A 588 49.23 -7.61 47.60
N ASN A 589 48.09 -8.12 47.10
CA ASN A 589 47.76 -9.55 47.07
C ASN A 589 47.75 -10.17 45.65
N LEU A 590 48.22 -9.45 44.62
CA LEU A 590 48.22 -9.93 43.23
C LEU A 590 49.60 -10.48 42.82
N GLU A 591 49.64 -11.53 41.99
CA GLU A 591 50.89 -12.15 41.48
C GLU A 591 51.73 -11.19 40.61
N ILE A 592 51.18 -10.04 40.25
CA ILE A 592 51.84 -9.01 39.45
C ILE A 592 52.45 -7.86 40.28
N ASN A 593 52.43 -7.92 41.62
CA ASN A 593 52.80 -6.78 42.49
C ASN A 593 54.17 -6.16 42.13
N ASP A 594 55.21 -6.97 41.97
CA ASP A 594 56.55 -6.47 41.60
C ASP A 594 56.59 -5.82 40.20
N SER A 595 55.82 -6.37 39.25
CA SER A 595 55.72 -5.82 37.89
C SER A 595 54.90 -4.52 37.88
N TRP A 596 53.86 -4.45 38.69
CA TRP A 596 53.01 -3.29 38.85
C TRP A 596 53.74 -2.13 39.52
N ASP A 597 54.46 -2.40 40.61
CA ASP A 597 55.30 -1.42 41.29
C ASP A 597 56.38 -0.85 40.37
N LEU A 598 57.04 -1.71 39.58
CA LEU A 598 58.01 -1.27 38.57
C LEU A 598 57.39 -0.36 37.50
N LEU A 599 56.17 -0.68 37.03
CA LEU A 599 55.44 0.14 36.07
C LEU A 599 55.10 1.52 36.68
N VAL A 600 54.51 1.53 37.88
CA VAL A 600 54.08 2.75 38.58
C VAL A 600 55.27 3.62 38.94
N SER A 601 56.39 3.05 39.40
CA SER A 601 57.59 3.80 39.76
C SER A 601 58.25 4.43 38.52
N SER A 602 58.37 3.67 37.43
CA SER A 602 59.01 4.13 36.19
C SER A 602 58.20 5.26 35.54
N LEU A 603 56.87 5.14 35.52
CA LEU A 603 55.99 6.19 35.00
C LEU A 603 55.95 7.41 35.93
N SER A 604 55.97 7.21 37.26
CA SER A 604 56.02 8.33 38.21
C SER A 604 57.29 9.17 38.01
N GLN A 605 58.44 8.52 37.86
CA GLN A 605 59.70 9.21 37.55
C GLN A 605 59.64 9.95 36.21
N PHE A 606 59.05 9.33 35.19
CA PHE A 606 58.86 9.97 33.89
C PHE A 606 58.00 11.24 33.99
N PHE A 607 56.85 11.20 34.68
CA PHE A 607 55.99 12.36 34.84
C PHE A 607 56.57 13.43 35.75
N GLU A 608 57.40 13.06 36.74
CA GLU A 608 58.19 14.02 37.52
C GLU A 608 59.18 14.78 36.64
N ILE A 609 59.92 14.08 35.77
CA ILE A 609 60.84 14.72 34.80
C ILE A 609 60.06 15.62 33.84
N LEU A 610 58.94 15.12 33.32
CA LEU A 610 58.10 15.86 32.38
C LEU A 610 57.54 17.14 33.01
N SER A 611 57.14 17.08 34.28
CA SER A 611 56.63 18.23 35.04
C SER A 611 57.66 19.35 35.28
N SER A 612 58.95 19.03 35.20
CA SER A 612 60.03 19.98 35.41
C SER A 612 60.38 20.82 34.18
N GLN A 613 59.84 20.46 33.00
CA GLN A 613 60.09 21.16 31.74
C GLN A 613 59.16 22.38 31.58
N LYS A 614 59.67 23.49 31.04
CA LYS A 614 58.82 24.65 30.68
C LYS A 614 57.95 24.29 29.48
N ILE A 615 56.64 24.36 29.68
CA ILE A 615 55.53 24.23 28.70
C ILE A 615 55.88 23.25 27.55
N TRP A 616 55.78 21.94 27.85
CA TRP A 616 55.65 20.79 26.93
C TRP A 616 56.70 20.62 25.81
N ASN A 617 57.94 21.08 26.01
CA ASN A 617 59.06 20.71 25.15
C ASN A 617 59.56 19.29 25.51
N LEU A 618 59.15 18.28 24.73
CA LEU A 618 59.52 16.86 24.93
C LEU A 618 60.89 16.48 24.37
N SER A 619 61.59 17.38 23.67
CA SER A 619 62.79 17.04 22.90
C SER A 619 63.97 16.52 23.73
N ASN A 620 63.92 16.73 25.06
CA ASN A 620 64.95 16.30 26.01
C ASN A 620 64.47 15.23 27.00
N VAL A 621 63.27 14.66 26.82
CA VAL A 621 62.70 13.65 27.70
C VAL A 621 62.70 12.30 26.97
N SER A 622 63.12 11.23 27.63
CA SER A 622 63.02 9.87 27.09
C SER A 622 61.94 9.07 27.81
N PHE A 623 61.11 8.34 27.07
CA PHE A 623 60.14 7.43 27.65
C PHE A 623 60.84 6.19 28.28
N PRO A 624 60.35 5.67 29.42
CA PRO A 624 60.93 4.48 30.04
C PRO A 624 60.92 3.27 29.10
N THR A 625 62.01 2.50 29.11
CA THR A 625 62.16 1.27 28.33
C THR A 625 61.98 0.04 29.22
N ASN A 626 61.57 -1.09 28.63
CA ASN A 626 61.35 -2.38 29.31
C ASN A 626 60.25 -2.38 30.39
N LEU A 627 59.15 -1.66 30.16
CA LEU A 627 57.97 -1.70 31.02
C LEU A 627 57.28 -3.09 30.94
N PRO A 628 56.84 -3.70 32.07
CA PRO A 628 56.24 -5.04 32.11
C PRO A 628 54.76 -5.04 31.64
N ILE A 629 54.46 -4.37 30.53
CA ILE A 629 53.10 -4.12 30.06
C ILE A 629 52.41 -5.43 29.64
N ASP A 630 53.09 -6.29 28.88
CA ASP A 630 52.48 -7.52 28.37
C ASP A 630 52.19 -8.53 29.48
N THR A 631 53.07 -8.60 30.49
CA THR A 631 52.90 -9.43 31.69
C THR A 631 51.66 -8.97 32.48
N ILE A 632 51.52 -7.67 32.73
CA ILE A 632 50.38 -7.11 33.45
C ILE A 632 49.09 -7.25 32.61
N LYS A 633 49.16 -6.98 31.31
CA LYS A 633 48.01 -7.08 30.41
C LYS A 633 47.45 -8.49 30.36
N THR A 634 48.30 -9.50 30.22
CA THR A 634 47.90 -10.92 30.20
C THR A 634 47.18 -11.30 31.49
N PHE A 635 47.72 -10.90 32.65
CA PHE A 635 47.08 -11.14 33.95
C PHE A 635 45.71 -10.46 34.08
N ILE A 636 45.58 -9.20 33.63
CA ILE A 636 44.31 -8.46 33.71
C ILE A 636 43.26 -9.03 32.73
N GLU A 637 43.69 -9.56 31.58
CA GLU A 637 42.81 -10.22 30.62
C GLU A 637 42.35 -11.60 31.12
N ASP A 638 43.22 -12.37 31.76
CA ASP A 638 42.95 -13.76 32.13
C ASP A 638 42.38 -13.94 33.55
N GLU A 639 42.83 -13.15 34.53
CA GLU A 639 42.58 -13.41 35.96
C GLU A 639 41.84 -12.29 36.72
N TYR A 640 41.91 -11.03 36.27
CA TYR A 640 41.29 -9.90 36.97
C TYR A 640 39.83 -9.66 36.54
N GLN A 641 38.87 -9.85 37.47
CA GLN A 641 37.41 -9.81 37.20
C GLN A 641 36.67 -8.59 37.78
N GLU A 642 37.38 -7.58 38.28
CA GLU A 642 36.75 -6.42 38.92
C GLU A 642 36.26 -5.37 37.92
N ASN A 643 35.37 -4.47 38.37
CA ASN A 643 34.75 -3.43 37.54
C ASN A 643 35.77 -2.47 36.88
N GLN A 644 36.98 -2.38 37.42
CA GLN A 644 38.05 -1.49 36.94
C GLN A 644 38.88 -2.11 35.80
N ARG A 645 38.60 -3.35 35.40
CA ARG A 645 39.33 -4.09 34.34
C ARG A 645 39.47 -3.29 33.05
N ASN A 646 38.39 -2.69 32.56
CA ASN A 646 38.44 -1.90 31.32
C ASN A 646 39.27 -0.62 31.46
N ASP A 647 39.26 0.00 32.64
CA ASP A 647 40.03 1.21 32.92
C ASP A 647 41.54 0.88 32.98
N ILE A 648 41.90 -0.28 33.53
CA ILE A 648 43.27 -0.80 33.53
C ILE A 648 43.73 -1.15 32.12
N LEU A 649 42.91 -1.84 31.32
CA LEU A 649 43.26 -2.15 29.93
C LEU A 649 43.41 -0.88 29.06
N ASN A 650 42.55 0.13 29.27
CA ASN A 650 42.66 1.42 28.58
C ASN A 650 43.93 2.18 28.98
N PHE A 651 44.29 2.16 30.26
CA PHE A 651 45.54 2.75 30.76
C PHE A 651 46.77 2.05 30.15
N LEU A 652 46.82 0.72 30.17
CA LEU A 652 47.91 -0.06 29.56
C LEU A 652 48.02 0.20 28.05
N LYS A 653 46.89 0.30 27.35
CA LYS A 653 46.86 0.67 25.93
C LYS A 653 47.43 2.07 25.69
N GLY A 654 47.11 3.04 26.54
CA GLY A 654 47.70 4.38 26.50
C GLY A 654 49.22 4.37 26.66
N ILE A 655 49.75 3.52 27.56
CA ILE A 655 51.19 3.34 27.75
C ILE A 655 51.85 2.69 26.52
N GLN A 656 51.21 1.70 25.89
CA GLN A 656 51.71 1.08 24.66
C GLN A 656 51.78 2.09 23.51
N ILE A 657 50.78 2.96 23.38
CA ILE A 657 50.76 4.03 22.37
C ILE A 657 51.91 5.01 22.65
N LEU A 658 52.09 5.45 23.90
CA LEU A 658 53.23 6.28 24.27
C LEU A 658 54.53 5.58 23.92
N GLN A 659 54.74 4.33 24.31
CA GLN A 659 55.98 3.59 24.04
C GLN A 659 56.31 3.50 22.54
N THR A 660 55.30 3.32 21.69
CA THR A 660 55.49 3.16 20.24
C THR A 660 55.77 4.51 19.57
N ASP A 661 54.96 5.53 19.89
CA ASP A 661 54.92 6.76 19.12
C ASP A 661 55.74 7.90 19.76
N PHE A 662 56.30 7.71 20.97
CA PHE A 662 56.96 8.78 21.73
C PHE A 662 58.05 9.50 20.92
N HIS A 663 58.75 8.79 20.05
CA HIS A 663 59.81 9.35 19.23
C HIS A 663 59.31 10.42 18.23
N GLU A 664 58.04 10.38 17.83
CA GLU A 664 57.42 11.39 16.95
C GLU A 664 56.70 12.49 17.72
N TYR A 665 56.37 12.28 18.99
CA TYR A 665 55.57 13.20 19.80
C TYR A 665 56.21 14.59 19.97
N PRO A 666 57.53 14.72 20.22
CA PRO A 666 58.19 16.03 20.26
C PRO A 666 57.97 16.86 18.98
N ASN A 667 58.11 16.23 17.82
CA ASN A 667 57.94 16.88 16.51
C ASN A 667 56.48 17.29 16.27
N LYS A 668 55.51 16.45 16.65
CA LYS A 668 54.08 16.77 16.55
C LYS A 668 53.69 17.96 17.45
N LEU A 669 54.22 18.02 18.67
CA LEU A 669 53.98 19.13 19.59
C LEU A 669 54.69 20.42 19.16
N GLU A 670 55.91 20.34 18.64
CA GLU A 670 56.65 21.50 18.12
C GLU A 670 55.86 22.16 16.98
N LYS A 671 55.44 21.38 15.98
CA LYS A 671 54.65 21.91 14.86
C LYS A 671 53.26 22.41 15.29
N MET A 672 52.61 21.78 16.27
CA MET A 672 51.38 22.29 16.86
C MET A 672 51.62 23.67 17.49
N ASN A 673 52.71 23.85 18.23
CA ASN A 673 53.04 25.12 18.88
C ASN A 673 53.29 26.22 17.84
N GLU A 674 54.02 25.92 16.75
CA GLU A 674 54.21 26.84 15.62
C GLU A 674 52.87 27.28 15.00
N ALA A 675 51.95 26.34 14.77
CA ALA A 675 50.63 26.65 14.22
C ALA A 675 49.74 27.44 15.21
N ILE A 676 49.84 27.17 16.51
CA ILE A 676 49.18 27.95 17.56
C ILE A 676 49.74 29.37 17.62
N GLU A 677 51.05 29.57 17.44
CA GLU A 677 51.68 30.89 17.38
C GLU A 677 51.19 31.70 16.18
N LYS A 678 51.16 31.11 14.96
CA LYS A 678 50.57 31.75 13.77
C LYS A 678 49.13 32.21 14.02
N MET A 679 48.33 31.39 14.72
CA MET A 679 46.95 31.74 15.09
C MET A 679 46.89 32.90 16.10
N LYS A 680 47.75 32.88 17.12
CA LYS A 680 47.85 33.95 18.13
C LYS A 680 48.30 35.28 17.51
N GLU A 681 49.23 35.26 16.57
CA GLU A 681 49.70 36.43 15.82
C GLU A 681 48.56 37.06 15.00
N TRP A 682 47.84 36.23 14.23
CA TRP A 682 46.69 36.67 13.44
C TRP A 682 45.53 37.22 14.30
N GLU A 683 45.29 36.66 15.49
CA GLU A 683 44.34 37.22 16.45
C GLU A 683 44.85 38.53 17.09
N GLY A 684 46.15 38.63 17.33
CA GLY A 684 46.82 39.83 17.84
C GLY A 684 46.69 41.02 16.89
N GLU A 685 46.75 40.79 15.57
CA GLU A 685 46.49 41.82 14.55
C GLU A 685 45.01 42.29 14.53
N LYS A 686 44.08 41.50 15.08
CA LYS A 686 42.63 41.80 15.10
C LYS A 686 42.13 42.47 16.38
N MET A 687 42.94 42.66 17.44
CA MET A 687 42.44 43.14 18.74
C MET A 687 42.13 44.65 18.79
N ASN A 688 40.93 45.04 18.37
CA ASN A 688 40.07 45.89 19.22
C ASN A 688 39.21 44.94 20.06
N THR A 689 39.40 44.94 21.38
CA THR A 689 38.82 43.99 22.34
C THR A 689 37.31 43.77 22.16
N VAL A 690 36.92 42.55 21.77
CA VAL A 690 35.54 42.06 21.96
C VAL A 690 35.40 41.67 23.44
N LYS A 691 34.58 42.43 24.18
CA LYS A 691 34.23 42.10 25.57
C LYS A 691 33.20 40.97 25.60
N THR A 692 33.29 40.13 26.62
CA THR A 692 32.30 39.10 26.99
C THR A 692 30.91 39.73 27.14
N MET A 693 29.91 39.07 26.57
CA MET A 693 28.52 39.54 26.51
C MET A 693 27.86 39.40 27.90
N VAL A 694 27.43 40.49 28.52
CA VAL A 694 26.62 40.47 29.76
C VAL A 694 25.14 40.56 29.39
N ASP A 695 24.37 39.50 29.59
CA ASP A 695 22.91 39.56 29.40
C ASP A 695 22.24 40.27 30.59
N CYS A 696 22.03 41.58 30.44
CA CYS A 696 21.35 42.41 31.43
C CYS A 696 19.90 41.94 31.72
N SER A 697 19.30 41.16 30.82
CA SER A 697 17.95 40.61 30.99
C SER A 697 17.91 39.51 32.06
N GLU A 698 18.96 38.69 32.15
CA GLU A 698 19.09 37.65 33.17
C GLU A 698 19.22 38.27 34.56
N ALA A 699 20.03 39.32 34.70
CA ALA A 699 20.21 40.06 35.95
C ALA A 699 18.87 40.63 36.46
N LEU A 700 18.06 41.24 35.57
CA LEU A 700 16.74 41.74 35.93
C LEU A 700 15.74 40.61 36.23
N SER A 701 15.88 39.44 35.60
CA SER A 701 15.01 38.29 35.86
C SER A 701 15.17 37.72 37.27
N ALA A 702 16.35 37.86 37.89
CA ALA A 702 16.62 37.40 39.25
C ALA A 702 16.00 38.32 40.32
N VAL A 703 15.64 39.56 39.96
CA VAL A 703 15.06 40.54 40.88
C VAL A 703 13.60 40.16 41.19
N ARG A 704 13.37 39.53 42.36
CA ARG A 704 12.09 38.92 42.72
C ARG A 704 10.86 39.84 42.57
N PRO A 705 10.86 41.11 43.04
CA PRO A 705 9.70 41.99 42.89
C PRO A 705 9.36 42.27 41.42
N LEU A 706 10.38 42.53 40.61
CA LEU A 706 10.24 42.77 39.17
C LEU A 706 9.75 41.52 38.45
N ARG A 707 10.43 40.38 38.66
CA ARG A 707 10.10 39.08 38.08
C ARG A 707 8.66 38.67 38.37
N ASN A 708 8.27 38.65 39.64
CA ASN A 708 6.94 38.21 40.06
C ASN A 708 5.83 39.07 39.44
N TRP A 709 6.11 40.35 39.21
CA TRP A 709 5.18 41.26 38.56
C TRP A 709 5.04 40.95 37.06
N PHE A 710 6.16 40.72 36.35
CA PHE A 710 6.16 40.39 34.92
C PHE A 710 5.73 38.95 34.59
N LEU A 711 5.75 38.03 35.55
CA LEU A 711 5.17 36.69 35.37
C LEU A 711 3.65 36.71 35.17
N LYS A 712 2.96 37.73 35.70
CA LYS A 712 1.50 37.88 35.58
C LYS A 712 1.18 38.89 34.50
N GLU A 713 0.80 38.39 33.33
CA GLU A 713 0.55 39.22 32.14
C GLU A 713 -0.55 40.28 32.34
N SER A 714 -1.57 39.97 33.15
CA SER A 714 -2.63 40.90 33.56
C SER A 714 -2.12 42.22 34.18
N ASN A 715 -0.91 42.24 34.75
CA ASN A 715 -0.35 43.41 35.42
C ASN A 715 0.05 44.54 34.45
N TYR A 716 0.46 44.21 33.22
CA TYR A 716 0.93 45.19 32.23
C TYR A 716 0.02 45.28 30.98
N LEU A 717 -0.80 44.27 30.68
CA LEU A 717 -1.77 44.33 29.58
C LEU A 717 -2.84 45.41 29.78
N ALA A 718 -3.24 45.68 31.04
CA ALA A 718 -4.26 46.67 31.36
C ALA A 718 -3.78 48.13 31.22
N VAL A 719 -2.48 48.35 30.97
CA VAL A 719 -1.88 49.68 30.84
C VAL A 719 -2.24 50.27 29.47
N LYS A 720 -3.21 51.19 29.44
CA LYS A 720 -3.60 51.90 28.22
C LYS A 720 -2.51 52.89 27.79
N ARG A 721 -2.04 52.76 26.55
CA ARG A 721 -1.15 53.70 25.85
C ARG A 721 -1.80 54.20 24.55
N PRO A 722 -1.37 55.33 23.98
CA PRO A 722 -1.86 55.82 22.70
C PRO A 722 -1.69 54.79 21.57
N PRO A 723 -2.66 54.64 20.64
CA PRO A 723 -2.52 53.75 19.50
C PRO A 723 -1.32 54.17 18.63
N GLY A 724 -0.45 53.22 18.29
CA GLY A 724 0.77 53.45 17.52
C GLY A 724 2.04 53.75 18.35
N ASP A 725 1.95 53.78 19.68
CA ASP A 725 3.15 53.96 20.51
C ASP A 725 4.00 52.68 20.57
N LYS A 726 5.18 52.76 19.95
CA LYS A 726 6.20 51.71 19.90
C LYS A 726 6.64 51.20 21.28
N LEU A 727 6.53 52.03 22.33
CA LEU A 727 6.90 51.65 23.70
C LEU A 727 5.95 50.59 24.33
N THR A 728 4.77 50.39 23.75
CA THR A 728 3.80 49.37 24.21
C THR A 728 4.36 47.95 24.09
N LEU A 729 5.24 47.71 23.11
CA LEU A 729 5.80 46.40 22.82
C LEU A 729 6.80 45.93 23.89
N LEU A 730 7.52 46.87 24.51
CA LEU A 730 8.65 46.53 25.39
C LEU A 730 8.22 45.79 26.68
N PRO A 731 7.21 46.22 27.45
CA PRO A 731 6.74 45.46 28.62
C PRO A 731 6.18 44.07 28.26
N GLN A 732 5.54 43.95 27.10
CA GLN A 732 4.96 42.68 26.63
C GLN A 732 6.07 41.67 26.32
N ARG A 733 7.05 42.05 25.48
CA ARG A 733 8.18 41.19 25.13
C ARG A 733 9.08 40.88 26.31
N PHE A 734 9.28 41.83 27.21
CA PHE A 734 10.02 41.58 28.45
C PHE A 734 9.29 40.57 29.34
N GLY A 735 7.97 40.70 29.53
CA GLY A 735 7.18 39.73 30.30
C GLY A 735 7.12 38.34 29.66
N GLU A 736 7.08 38.24 28.34
CA GLU A 736 7.24 36.96 27.62
C GLU A 736 8.60 36.33 27.87
N LEU A 737 9.69 37.10 27.80
CA LEU A 737 11.04 36.60 28.08
C LEU A 737 11.16 36.08 29.52
N ILE A 738 10.67 36.85 30.50
CA ILE A 738 10.68 36.44 31.92
C ILE A 738 9.87 35.15 32.14
N ARG A 739 8.69 35.01 31.52
CA ARG A 739 7.88 33.78 31.62
C ARG A 739 8.58 32.58 30.98
N LYS A 740 9.28 32.77 29.85
CA LYS A 740 10.06 31.72 29.19
C LYS A 740 11.26 31.29 30.04
N LEU A 741 12.02 32.25 30.59
CA LEU A 741 13.19 31.99 31.44
C LEU A 741 12.82 31.24 32.73
N TRP A 742 11.67 31.57 33.32
CA TRP A 742 11.20 30.96 34.57
C TRP A 742 10.16 29.84 34.36
N ASN A 743 10.10 29.24 33.17
CA ASN A 743 9.22 28.09 32.90
C ASN A 743 9.89 26.77 33.34
N PRO A 744 9.42 26.11 34.42
CA PRO A 744 10.01 24.86 34.89
C PRO A 744 9.76 23.67 33.96
N ARG A 745 8.93 23.83 32.92
CA ARG A 745 8.58 22.81 31.92
C ARG A 745 9.01 23.21 30.50
N ALA A 746 10.11 23.94 30.37
CA ALA A 746 10.65 24.30 29.07
C ALA A 746 11.15 23.04 28.32
N LEU A 747 10.87 22.96 27.01
CA LEU A 747 11.34 21.87 26.15
C LEU A 747 12.86 21.91 25.88
N ARG A 748 13.52 23.03 26.23
CA ARG A 748 14.97 23.27 26.07
C ARG A 748 15.49 24.04 27.27
N THR A 749 16.77 23.86 27.61
CA THR A 749 17.45 24.53 28.72
C THR A 749 17.83 26.00 28.46
N HIS A 750 17.68 26.47 27.22
CA HIS A 750 17.98 27.85 26.81
C HIS A 750 16.75 28.52 26.20
N VAL A 751 16.67 29.85 26.36
CA VAL A 751 15.59 30.69 25.82
C VAL A 751 16.20 31.73 24.89
N SER A 752 15.71 31.82 23.65
CA SER A 752 16.14 32.88 22.73
C SER A 752 15.48 34.22 23.09
N PRO A 753 16.24 35.30 23.32
CA PRO A 753 15.71 36.64 23.61
C PRO A 753 15.40 37.45 22.35
N HIS A 754 15.41 36.85 21.15
CA HIS A 754 15.34 37.57 19.87
C HIS A 754 14.15 38.54 19.77
N GLU A 755 12.95 38.12 20.18
CA GLU A 755 11.74 38.96 20.21
C GLU A 755 11.87 40.18 21.14
N MET A 756 12.51 40.00 22.30
CA MET A 756 12.79 41.08 23.24
C MET A 756 13.81 42.06 22.66
N LEU A 757 14.87 41.53 22.04
CA LEU A 757 15.91 42.33 21.41
C LEU A 757 15.35 43.13 20.20
N GLN A 758 14.45 42.56 19.41
CA GLN A 758 13.73 43.30 18.36
C GLN A 758 12.92 44.47 18.94
N ALA A 759 12.20 44.26 20.04
CA ALA A 759 11.48 45.33 20.71
C ALA A 759 12.42 46.42 21.22
N VAL A 760 13.61 46.06 21.74
CA VAL A 760 14.63 47.01 22.16
C VAL A 760 15.18 47.82 20.99
N VAL A 761 15.48 47.21 19.85
CA VAL A 761 15.94 47.93 18.64
C VAL A 761 14.92 48.98 18.20
N VAL A 762 13.64 48.62 18.20
CA VAL A 762 12.54 49.52 17.84
C VAL A 762 12.37 50.65 18.86
N CYS A 763 12.34 50.32 20.16
CA CYS A 763 12.13 51.31 21.23
C CYS A 763 13.32 52.24 21.45
N SER A 764 14.54 51.79 21.10
CA SER A 764 15.77 52.58 21.22
C SER A 764 16.10 53.39 19.97
N ASN A 765 15.22 53.40 18.96
CA ASN A 765 15.50 54.00 17.64
C ASN A 765 16.84 53.53 17.05
N LYS A 766 17.10 52.22 17.09
CA LYS A 766 18.32 51.57 16.61
C LYS A 766 19.62 51.97 17.35
N LYS A 767 19.55 52.54 18.56
CA LYS A 767 20.73 52.78 19.41
C LYS A 767 21.37 51.45 19.87
N PHE A 768 20.54 50.52 20.33
CA PHE A 768 20.98 49.19 20.76
C PHE A 768 20.62 48.18 19.65
N GLN A 769 21.61 47.72 18.89
CA GLN A 769 21.45 46.80 17.75
C GLN A 769 21.97 45.40 18.07
N PHE A 770 21.48 44.37 17.38
CA PHE A 770 21.95 42.99 17.58
C PHE A 770 23.43 42.79 17.25
N ILE A 771 23.95 43.57 16.30
CA ILE A 771 25.28 43.39 15.71
C ILE A 771 26.34 44.19 16.47
N LYS A 772 25.94 45.24 17.21
CA LYS A 772 26.86 46.17 17.88
C LYS A 772 26.73 46.07 19.40
N GLN A 773 27.80 45.63 20.05
CA GLN A 773 27.91 45.67 21.50
C GLN A 773 27.84 47.12 22.00
N ASN A 774 27.15 47.32 23.13
CA ASN A 774 27.02 48.61 23.80
C ASN A 774 27.36 48.44 25.28
N ASP A 775 27.61 49.55 25.97
CA ASP A 775 27.87 49.53 27.40
C ASP A 775 26.65 49.01 28.18
N ALA A 776 26.90 48.14 29.16
CA ALA A 776 25.85 47.48 29.95
C ALA A 776 25.12 48.47 30.86
N TYR A 777 25.81 49.47 31.39
CA TYR A 777 25.19 50.53 32.19
C TYR A 777 24.25 51.37 31.31
N ASP A 778 24.70 51.77 30.12
CA ASP A 778 23.86 52.52 29.17
C ASP A 778 22.61 51.73 28.77
N PHE A 779 22.76 50.43 28.53
CA PHE A 779 21.65 49.54 28.20
C PHE A 779 20.68 49.36 29.37
N MET A 780 21.17 49.11 30.58
CA MET A 780 20.32 48.95 31.77
C MET A 780 19.57 50.24 32.09
N LEU A 781 20.23 51.39 32.01
CA LEU A 781 19.62 52.70 32.21
C LEU A 781 18.51 52.95 31.19
N PHE A 782 18.77 52.66 29.91
CA PHE A 782 17.75 52.70 28.87
C PHE A 782 16.58 51.78 29.18
N LEU A 783 16.84 50.51 29.50
CA LEU A 783 15.81 49.50 29.67
C LEU A 783 14.90 49.83 30.86
N LEU A 784 15.46 50.18 32.02
CA LEU A 784 14.66 50.56 33.19
C LEU A 784 13.86 51.86 32.98
N THR A 785 14.47 52.88 32.38
CA THR A 785 13.79 54.16 32.14
C THR A 785 12.68 54.02 31.11
N THR A 786 12.92 53.21 30.07
CA THR A 786 11.95 52.95 29.01
C THR A 786 10.82 52.06 29.52
N LEU A 787 11.08 51.04 30.33
CA LEU A 787 10.04 50.26 31.00
C LEU A 787 9.23 51.11 32.00
N HIS A 788 9.87 52.00 32.75
CA HIS A 788 9.17 52.93 33.64
C HIS A 788 8.18 53.80 32.86
N THR A 789 8.65 54.39 31.76
CA THR A 789 7.83 55.21 30.86
C THR A 789 6.72 54.39 30.19
N ALA A 790 7.05 53.19 29.69
CA ALA A 790 6.13 52.28 29.02
C ALA A 790 4.96 51.84 29.93
N LEU A 791 5.22 51.71 31.22
CA LEU A 791 4.23 51.36 32.24
C LEU A 791 3.44 52.58 32.79
N ASN A 792 3.47 53.72 32.08
CA ASN A 792 2.88 54.99 32.50
C ASN A 792 3.43 55.53 33.84
N GLY A 793 4.67 55.19 34.18
CA GLY A 793 5.38 55.76 35.31
C GLY A 793 5.76 57.23 35.05
N SER A 794 5.67 58.05 36.08
CA SER A 794 6.15 59.44 36.09
C SER A 794 6.70 59.79 37.47
N GLU A 795 7.23 60.99 37.66
CA GLU A 795 7.67 61.43 38.99
C GLU A 795 6.56 61.35 40.06
N LYS A 796 5.31 61.55 39.65
CA LYS A 796 4.12 61.49 40.51
C LYS A 796 3.46 60.11 40.55
N ARG A 797 3.70 59.26 39.55
CA ARG A 797 3.07 57.93 39.43
C ARG A 797 4.11 56.84 39.47
N GLU A 798 4.08 56.06 40.54
CA GLU A 798 5.00 54.94 40.72
C GLU A 798 4.69 53.79 39.77
N SER A 799 5.73 53.21 39.17
CA SER A 799 5.68 51.94 38.45
C SER A 799 6.41 50.84 39.24
N ILE A 800 6.33 49.59 38.78
CA ILE A 800 7.10 48.49 39.40
C ILE A 800 8.61 48.77 39.39
N ILE A 801 9.10 49.50 38.38
CA ILE A 801 10.51 49.90 38.27
C ILE A 801 10.89 50.86 39.40
N SER A 802 10.10 51.92 39.60
CA SER A 802 10.39 52.90 40.65
C SER A 802 10.21 52.30 42.05
N LYS A 803 9.27 51.37 42.24
CA LYS A 803 9.09 50.66 43.51
C LYS A 803 10.23 49.71 43.85
N THR A 804 10.90 49.18 42.83
CA THR A 804 11.95 48.16 43.02
C THR A 804 13.35 48.76 43.09
N PHE A 805 13.65 49.78 42.27
CA PHE A 805 15.01 50.28 42.08
C PHE A 805 15.23 51.75 42.49
N ARG A 806 14.18 52.55 42.68
CA ARG A 806 14.35 54.00 42.95
C ARG A 806 14.70 54.24 44.42
N GLY A 807 15.93 54.65 44.66
CA GLY A 807 16.37 55.20 45.94
C GLY A 807 16.23 56.73 45.99
N ARG A 808 16.49 57.30 47.18
CA ARG A 808 16.61 58.76 47.38
C ARG A 808 17.91 59.05 48.10
N MET A 809 18.64 60.03 47.59
CA MET A 809 19.91 60.52 48.12
C MET A 809 19.71 61.97 48.55
N ARG A 810 20.25 62.33 49.71
CA ARG A 810 20.40 63.73 50.10
C ARG A 810 21.83 64.15 49.77
N GLU A 811 21.94 65.09 48.85
CA GLU A 811 23.19 65.68 48.45
C GLU A 811 23.39 66.98 49.23
N TYR A 812 24.56 67.09 49.87
CA TYR A 812 25.00 68.29 50.56
C TYR A 812 26.08 68.95 49.71
N SER A 813 25.76 70.10 49.14
CA SER A 813 26.66 70.81 48.24
C SER A 813 27.11 72.13 48.86
N ARG A 814 28.41 72.41 48.82
CA ARG A 814 28.99 73.67 49.33
C ARG A 814 30.06 74.14 48.36
N LYS A 815 30.01 75.42 47.96
CA LYS A 815 31.10 76.03 47.18
C LYS A 815 32.35 76.13 48.04
N VAL A 816 33.47 75.64 47.50
CA VAL A 816 34.78 75.71 48.17
C VAL A 816 35.29 77.15 48.07
N ILE A 817 35.72 77.71 49.20
CA ILE A 817 36.34 79.04 49.22
C ILE A 817 37.75 78.91 48.60
N PRO A 818 38.11 79.74 47.61
CA PRO A 818 39.45 79.73 47.02
C PRO A 818 40.56 79.86 48.07
N ALA A 819 41.63 79.07 47.92
CA ALA A 819 42.74 79.04 48.88
C ALA A 819 43.55 80.36 48.90
N GLU A 820 43.44 81.16 47.85
CA GLU A 820 44.16 82.41 47.60
C GLU A 820 43.57 83.63 48.33
N ASP A 821 42.36 83.50 48.91
CA ASP A 821 41.69 84.58 49.64
C ASP A 821 42.40 84.92 50.97
N THR A 822 42.40 86.20 51.36
CA THR A 822 42.87 86.61 52.70
C THR A 822 41.94 86.11 53.80
N GLU A 823 42.43 85.98 55.04
CA GLU A 823 41.62 85.44 56.16
C GLU A 823 40.33 86.24 56.42
N GLU A 824 40.34 87.56 56.18
CA GLU A 824 39.16 88.42 56.27
C GLU A 824 38.15 88.15 55.15
N GLU A 825 38.63 87.85 53.93
CA GLU A 825 37.79 87.49 52.78
C GLU A 825 37.18 86.10 52.93
N LYS A 826 37.94 85.14 53.48
CA LYS A 826 37.43 83.81 53.84
C LYS A 826 36.30 83.91 54.85
N TYR A 827 36.47 84.74 55.90
CA TYR A 827 35.44 84.95 56.92
C TYR A 827 34.17 85.57 56.33
N ARG A 828 34.30 86.59 55.47
CA ARG A 828 33.15 87.20 54.77
C ARG A 828 32.45 86.22 53.84
N LYS A 829 33.19 85.47 53.01
CA LYS A 829 32.63 84.52 52.05
C LYS A 829 31.96 83.34 52.74
N MET A 830 32.44 82.89 53.90
CA MET A 830 31.82 81.83 54.69
C MET A 830 30.40 82.16 55.18
N HIS A 831 30.06 83.46 55.31
CA HIS A 831 28.72 83.91 55.69
C HIS A 831 27.81 84.28 54.52
N LEU A 832 28.30 84.23 53.27
CA LEU A 832 27.47 84.45 52.10
C LEU A 832 26.57 83.23 51.81
N PRO A 833 25.30 83.44 51.39
CA PRO A 833 24.36 82.35 51.09
C PRO A 833 24.86 81.34 50.06
N ASP A 834 25.74 81.75 49.14
CA ASP A 834 26.28 80.90 48.09
C ASP A 834 27.36 79.91 48.55
N TYR A 835 27.97 80.17 49.72
CA TYR A 835 29.00 79.31 50.33
C TYR A 835 28.47 78.54 51.55
N GLN A 836 27.17 78.66 51.83
CA GLN A 836 26.45 77.79 52.76
C GLN A 836 26.09 76.46 52.10
N GLU A 837 25.90 75.44 52.93
CA GLU A 837 25.54 74.11 52.49
C GLU A 837 24.09 74.10 51.95
N LYS A 838 23.92 73.67 50.70
CA LYS A 838 22.62 73.48 50.06
C LYS A 838 22.29 71.99 50.08
N VAL A 839 21.16 71.64 50.68
CA VAL A 839 20.64 70.27 50.72
C VAL A 839 19.68 70.09 49.56
N SER A 840 19.95 69.12 48.69
CA SER A 840 19.03 68.71 47.62
C SER A 840 18.71 67.22 47.75
N GLU A 841 17.43 66.85 47.61
CA GLU A 841 17.03 65.44 47.59
C GLU A 841 16.88 64.98 46.13
N LYS A 842 17.75 64.06 45.70
CA LYS A 842 17.78 63.55 44.33
C LYS A 842 17.40 62.05 44.31
N PRO A 843 16.46 61.64 43.44
CA PRO A 843 16.18 60.23 43.22
C PRO A 843 17.31 59.58 42.40
N PHE A 844 17.62 58.32 42.67
CA PHE A 844 18.58 57.55 41.85
C PHE A 844 18.05 56.15 41.54
N LEU A 845 18.46 55.59 40.40
CA LEU A 845 18.22 54.19 40.03
C LEU A 845 19.47 53.31 40.26
N PHE A 846 20.65 53.91 40.15
CA PHE A 846 21.94 53.28 40.34
C PHE A 846 22.82 54.18 41.21
N LEU A 847 23.69 53.57 42.03
CA LEU A 847 24.77 54.27 42.70
C LEU A 847 26.04 54.02 41.91
N THR A 848 26.61 55.06 41.31
CA THR A 848 27.88 54.98 40.61
C THR A 848 29.00 54.95 41.65
N LEU A 849 29.82 53.91 41.59
CA LEU A 849 30.98 53.73 42.47
C LEU A 849 32.24 53.96 41.66
N ASP A 850 32.93 55.06 41.94
CA ASP A 850 34.12 55.45 41.22
C ASP A 850 35.32 54.65 41.74
N LEU A 851 35.93 53.85 40.87
CA LEU A 851 37.16 53.13 41.20
C LEU A 851 38.33 54.12 41.28
N PRO A 852 39.23 54.00 42.27
CA PRO A 852 40.43 54.83 42.31
C PRO A 852 41.30 54.56 41.07
N ALA A 853 42.03 55.59 40.63
CA ALA A 853 42.94 55.46 39.51
C ALA A 853 43.94 54.30 39.75
N ALA A 854 44.22 53.54 38.70
CA ALA A 854 45.18 52.45 38.79
C ALA A 854 46.55 53.03 39.25
N PRO A 855 47.20 52.43 40.27
CA PRO A 855 48.47 52.92 40.75
C PRO A 855 49.50 52.87 39.62
N LEU A 856 50.15 54.01 39.34
CA LEU A 856 51.16 54.15 38.28
C LEU A 856 52.42 53.28 38.51
N TYR A 857 52.64 52.82 39.75
CA TYR A 857 53.79 52.01 40.15
C TYR A 857 53.32 50.70 40.82
N ARG A 858 54.01 49.60 40.52
CA ARG A 858 53.78 48.29 41.14
C ARG A 858 54.32 48.28 42.57
N ASP A 859 53.59 47.65 43.49
CA ASP A 859 54.03 47.48 44.88
C ASP A 859 55.34 46.66 44.97
N VAL A 860 56.23 47.03 45.89
CA VAL A 860 57.59 46.46 46.06
C VAL A 860 57.54 44.98 46.46
N GLN A 861 56.39 44.49 46.96
CA GLN A 861 56.21 43.12 47.42
C GLN A 861 55.64 42.14 46.37
N LEU A 862 55.34 42.56 45.14
CA LEU A 862 55.00 41.66 44.01
C LEU A 862 53.91 40.57 44.25
N GLN A 863 53.09 40.68 45.30
CA GLN A 863 52.09 39.66 45.63
C GLN A 863 50.70 39.86 45.00
N ASN A 864 50.36 41.05 44.50
CA ASN A 864 49.10 41.31 43.80
C ASN A 864 49.33 42.20 42.56
N ILE A 865 49.11 41.62 41.37
CA ILE A 865 49.27 42.29 40.07
C ILE A 865 48.06 43.19 39.74
N ILE A 866 46.92 42.98 40.42
CA ILE A 866 45.65 43.69 40.18
C ILE A 866 45.29 44.53 41.42
N PRO A 867 44.99 45.84 41.29
CA PRO A 867 44.58 46.67 42.42
C PRO A 867 43.25 46.19 42.99
N GLN A 868 43.19 45.96 44.30
CA GLN A 868 41.99 45.53 45.01
C GLN A 868 41.50 46.66 45.92
N VAL A 869 40.19 46.95 45.85
CA VAL A 869 39.55 47.97 46.69
C VAL A 869 38.28 47.37 47.31
N PRO A 870 38.14 47.38 48.65
CA PRO A 870 36.93 46.92 49.30
C PRO A 870 35.71 47.77 48.89
N LEU A 871 34.57 47.12 48.64
CA LEU A 871 33.32 47.80 48.30
C LEU A 871 32.87 48.82 49.37
N SER A 872 33.14 48.53 50.65
CA SER A 872 32.84 49.43 51.76
C SER A 872 33.49 50.80 51.59
N THR A 873 34.73 50.84 51.11
CA THR A 873 35.49 52.07 50.88
C THR A 873 34.91 52.88 49.72
N LEU A 874 34.38 52.23 48.69
CA LEU A 874 33.70 52.93 47.60
C LEU A 874 32.36 53.53 48.05
N LEU A 875 31.66 52.85 48.95
CA LEU A 875 30.38 53.30 49.50
C LEU A 875 30.51 54.46 50.51
N GLU A 876 31.71 54.70 51.04
CA GLU A 876 32.02 55.86 51.90
C GLU A 876 31.71 57.19 51.21
N LYS A 877 31.70 57.25 49.87
CA LYS A 877 31.21 58.41 49.10
C LYS A 877 29.78 58.84 49.47
N PHE A 878 28.95 57.91 49.94
CA PHE A 878 27.52 58.16 50.22
C PHE A 878 27.21 58.23 51.73
N ASP A 879 28.23 58.33 52.60
CA ASP A 879 28.05 58.33 54.05
C ASP A 879 27.69 59.70 54.66
N GLY A 880 27.74 60.76 53.85
CA GLY A 880 27.46 62.14 54.26
C GLY A 880 28.60 62.82 55.05
N LYS A 881 29.77 62.18 55.14
CA LYS A 881 30.98 62.71 55.78
C LYS A 881 32.10 62.96 54.78
N ASN A 882 32.28 62.06 53.82
CA ASN A 882 33.31 62.20 52.78
C ASN A 882 32.80 63.09 51.64
N GLY A 883 33.56 64.13 51.31
CA GLY A 883 33.22 65.08 50.25
C GLY A 883 34.09 64.92 49.01
N GLU A 884 33.49 64.96 47.83
CA GLU A 884 34.20 64.98 46.54
C GLU A 884 34.27 66.41 46.01
N ARG A 885 35.44 66.84 45.53
CA ARG A 885 35.60 68.17 44.90
C ARG A 885 35.27 68.07 43.43
N ILE A 886 34.18 68.71 43.03
CA ILE A 886 33.80 68.85 41.62
C ILE A 886 34.36 70.18 41.12
N GLN A 887 35.14 70.13 40.05
CA GLN A 887 35.65 71.31 39.36
C GLN A 887 34.64 71.66 38.26
N ASP A 888 33.92 72.77 38.40
CA ASP A 888 33.10 73.28 37.29
C ASP A 888 34.05 73.68 36.16
N ILE A 889 33.89 73.07 34.98
CA ILE A 889 34.58 73.45 33.73
C ILE A 889 33.86 74.62 33.10
#